data_AF-A0A1T2A406-F1
#
_entry.id   AF-A0A1T2A406-F1
#
_cell.length_a   1.000
_cell.length_b   1.000
_cell.length_c   1.000
_cell.angle_alpha   90.00
_cell.angle_beta   90.00
_cell.angle_gamma   90.00
#
_symmetry.space_group_name_H-M   'P 1'
#
loop_
_entity.id
_entity.type
_entity.pdbx_description
1 polymer ?
#
loop_
_entity_poly.entity_id
_entity_poly.type
_entity_poly.pdbx_seq_one_letter_code
_entity_poly.pdbx_strand_id
1 'polypeptide(L)'
;MIMGGRGAGKTRAGAEWVRAQVEGARPLDPGKARRVALVGETFDQVRDVMVMGESGILASSPPDRRPDWEAGRRRLVWPNGATAQAFSAHEPEALRGPQFDAAWVDEMGCAAIDKGTNEPNKFLDPKSSESALPHYSDGRRDDYIQMQYLRAMTEYWGEETNNPISEYYGGPMVDMARAHFWAWDVRPYPQFPGLPEVWDDAANYARGHWISGRATAQPLAHVVGEICALAGVEVFDVSALHGVVRGYAMRGGITPRGALQSLSLIYGFDAVERDGVLVFRMRDASVDSEVVPPLLALDGDDQSLEARRAPEAEIAGRVRLAYVEADGSFETRAVEAIFPDEENGPASASEAPLALTRAEGMRVVNRWLSEARVARDTAQFTLPPSMGWLGPGDVVVLQTEEGARRYRIDRMERAEAIRVEAVRVEPGIYEASEETDEVARIESFTPPVPVTPVFLDLPLLTGAEDPYAPHLAVTASPWPGAAALYSALEDAGYALNTSIETQAAIGVTQTILPDAQSGLWDRGPSLRVKMLSGGLESASEEGVLAGLNAMAIGDGSSDRWEVFQFRAAEPVEPGVWDISFRLRGQAGSDALMPDAWPEGSVVVLLDGTPRQIEVPPSARNQARHYRVGPAGRGYDDPTYIHTVQAFAGIGLRPLSPCHLRAQALGGDLRLSWVRRTRIGGDDWEALDVPLGEVSERYRVRVLEGQAIRREELVSAPDWTYGAAERAEDGMIGAPSFEVAQISDVFGPGLPARLTWTG
;
A
#
# COMPACT_ATOMS: atom_id res chain seq x y z
N MET A 1 2.15 -24.00 18.74
CA MET A 1 2.24 -22.56 19.07
C MET A 1 0.89 -21.91 18.78
N ILE A 2 0.25 -21.31 19.79
CA ILE A 2 -0.93 -20.44 19.57
C ILE A 2 -0.38 -19.07 19.18
N MET A 3 -1.04 -18.52 18.18
CA MET A 3 -0.66 -17.44 17.30
C MET A 3 -1.30 -16.14 17.85
N GLY A 4 -0.58 -15.27 18.60
CA GLY A 4 -1.23 -14.31 19.52
C GLY A 4 -0.78 -12.83 19.56
N GLY A 5 -1.41 -11.94 18.77
CA GLY A 5 -1.38 -10.48 18.95
C GLY A 5 -2.43 -9.92 19.92
N ARG A 6 -2.57 -8.59 20.02
CA ARG A 6 -3.76 -7.98 20.68
C ARG A 6 -5.03 -8.42 19.95
N GLY A 7 -6.05 -8.83 20.69
CA GLY A 7 -7.31 -9.34 20.11
C GLY A 7 -7.26 -10.79 19.58
N ALA A 8 -6.10 -11.45 19.58
CA ALA A 8 -5.95 -12.82 19.09
C ALA A 8 -6.47 -13.91 20.06
N GLY A 9 -7.10 -13.51 21.17
CA GLY A 9 -7.68 -14.45 22.15
C GLY A 9 -6.67 -15.07 23.11
N LYS A 10 -5.49 -14.45 23.36
CA LYS A 10 -4.48 -14.95 24.32
C LYS A 10 -5.06 -15.23 25.71
N THR A 11 -5.76 -14.25 26.28
CA THR A 11 -6.42 -14.39 27.58
C THR A 11 -7.46 -15.51 27.56
N ARG A 12 -8.22 -15.65 26.46
CA ARG A 12 -9.21 -16.72 26.30
C ARG A 12 -8.53 -18.09 26.25
N ALA A 13 -7.44 -18.23 25.50
CA ALA A 13 -6.68 -19.48 25.40
C ALA A 13 -6.10 -19.88 26.76
N GLY A 14 -5.54 -18.93 27.52
CA GLY A 14 -5.06 -19.16 28.87
C GLY A 14 -6.19 -19.55 29.84
N ALA A 15 -7.32 -18.85 29.80
CA ALA A 15 -8.48 -19.16 30.61
C ALA A 15 -9.04 -20.57 30.31
N GLU A 16 -9.21 -20.92 29.04
CA GLU A 16 -9.66 -22.26 28.61
C GLU A 16 -8.64 -23.34 28.97
N TRP A 17 -7.33 -23.05 28.91
CA TRP A 17 -6.31 -23.97 29.37
C TRP A 17 -6.41 -24.23 30.88
N VAL A 18 -6.52 -23.17 31.70
CA VAL A 18 -6.72 -23.33 33.16
C VAL A 18 -7.97 -24.17 33.42
N ARG A 19 -9.07 -23.89 32.74
CA ARG A 19 -10.31 -24.68 32.83
C ARG A 19 -10.06 -26.14 32.46
N ALA A 20 -9.38 -26.43 31.36
CA ALA A 20 -9.04 -27.79 30.94
C ALA A 20 -8.10 -28.52 31.93
N GLN A 21 -7.31 -27.79 32.72
CA GLN A 21 -6.50 -28.38 33.79
C GLN A 21 -7.34 -28.71 35.03
N VAL A 22 -8.25 -27.82 35.43
CA VAL A 22 -8.95 -27.95 36.73
C VAL A 22 -10.32 -28.63 36.64
N GLU A 23 -10.97 -28.64 35.48
CA GLU A 23 -12.30 -29.22 35.27
C GLU A 23 -12.21 -30.70 34.83
N GLY A 24 -13.06 -31.56 35.41
CA GLY A 24 -13.26 -32.93 34.98
C GLY A 24 -14.45 -33.09 34.01
N ALA A 25 -14.82 -34.34 33.70
CA ALA A 25 -15.91 -34.63 32.76
C ALA A 25 -17.26 -34.04 33.22
N ARG A 26 -17.58 -34.12 34.53
CA ARG A 26 -18.76 -33.51 35.15
C ARG A 26 -18.36 -32.30 36.02
N PRO A 27 -19.32 -31.42 36.39
CA PRO A 27 -19.00 -30.17 37.09
C PRO A 27 -18.25 -30.29 38.42
N LEU A 28 -18.44 -31.40 39.13
CA LEU A 28 -17.79 -31.69 40.42
C LEU A 28 -16.63 -32.67 40.29
N ASP A 29 -16.36 -33.19 39.09
CA ASP A 29 -15.27 -34.13 38.88
C ASP A 29 -13.94 -33.36 38.97
N PRO A 30 -12.91 -33.93 39.62
CA PRO A 30 -11.59 -33.31 39.67
C PRO A 30 -10.93 -33.32 38.28
N GLY A 31 -10.25 -32.22 37.95
CA GLY A 31 -9.34 -32.14 36.80
C GLY A 31 -7.95 -32.71 37.10
N LYS A 32 -7.02 -32.47 36.17
CA LYS A 32 -5.60 -32.85 36.29
C LYS A 32 -4.85 -32.00 37.33
N ALA A 33 -5.23 -30.74 37.48
CA ALA A 33 -4.67 -29.80 38.45
C ALA A 33 -5.73 -29.41 39.49
N ARG A 34 -5.31 -29.26 40.75
CA ARG A 34 -6.17 -28.76 41.85
C ARG A 34 -5.73 -27.40 42.34
N ARG A 35 -4.45 -27.04 42.18
CA ARG A 35 -3.89 -25.76 42.61
C ARG A 35 -3.15 -25.12 41.44
N VAL A 36 -3.61 -23.96 40.99
CA VAL A 36 -3.03 -23.23 39.86
C VAL A 36 -2.46 -21.90 40.33
N ALA A 37 -1.27 -21.52 39.86
CA ALA A 37 -0.76 -20.16 40.00
C ALA A 37 -1.14 -19.32 38.77
N LEU A 38 -1.66 -18.12 38.98
CA LEU A 38 -1.90 -17.11 37.96
C LEU A 38 -0.89 -15.98 38.17
N VAL A 39 0.03 -15.80 37.24
CA VAL A 39 1.14 -14.85 37.37
C VAL A 39 1.06 -13.81 36.27
N GLY A 40 1.06 -12.54 36.67
CA GLY A 40 1.12 -11.38 35.77
C GLY A 40 2.00 -10.28 36.38
N GLU A 41 2.16 -9.15 35.69
CA GLU A 41 3.04 -8.07 36.16
C GLU A 41 2.64 -7.59 37.56
N THR A 42 1.35 -7.33 37.75
CA THR A 42 0.76 -6.91 39.03
C THR A 42 -0.46 -7.76 39.39
N PHE A 43 -0.82 -7.78 40.68
CA PHE A 43 -2.04 -8.45 41.15
C PHE A 43 -3.30 -7.89 40.49
N ASP A 44 -3.35 -6.57 40.29
CA ASP A 44 -4.52 -5.92 39.68
C ASP A 44 -4.64 -6.32 38.21
N GLN A 45 -3.54 -6.42 37.46
CA GLN A 45 -3.59 -6.94 36.09
C GLN A 45 -4.05 -8.40 36.03
N VAL A 46 -3.57 -9.27 36.94
CA VAL A 46 -4.07 -10.67 37.00
C VAL A 46 -5.57 -10.69 37.25
N ARG A 47 -6.06 -9.88 38.20
CA ARG A 47 -7.50 -9.78 38.49
C ARG A 47 -8.27 -9.26 37.28
N ASP A 48 -7.85 -8.15 36.70
CA ASP A 48 -8.64 -7.42 35.70
C ASP A 48 -8.57 -8.07 34.32
N VAL A 49 -7.48 -8.75 33.99
CA VAL A 49 -7.28 -9.42 32.70
C VAL A 49 -7.59 -10.91 32.79
N MET A 50 -6.89 -11.66 33.65
CA MET A 50 -6.97 -13.13 33.66
C MET A 50 -8.24 -13.64 34.35
N VAL A 51 -8.75 -12.94 35.36
CA VAL A 51 -9.90 -13.39 36.15
C VAL A 51 -11.22 -12.76 35.68
N MET A 52 -11.31 -11.43 35.74
CA MET A 52 -12.53 -10.63 35.54
C MET A 52 -12.70 -10.11 34.12
N GLY A 53 -11.64 -10.12 33.31
CA GLY A 53 -11.66 -9.59 31.95
C GLY A 53 -12.71 -10.26 31.07
N GLU A 54 -13.06 -9.63 29.95
CA GLU A 54 -14.07 -10.14 29.00
C GLU A 54 -13.74 -11.56 28.49
N SER A 55 -12.46 -11.87 28.38
CA SER A 55 -11.94 -13.21 28.02
C SER A 55 -11.32 -13.97 29.22
N GLY A 56 -11.50 -13.46 30.44
CA GLY A 56 -10.95 -14.04 31.67
C GLY A 56 -11.66 -15.34 32.07
N ILE A 57 -11.16 -15.97 33.12
CA ILE A 57 -11.64 -17.27 33.61
C ILE A 57 -13.13 -17.22 33.96
N LEU A 58 -13.61 -16.15 34.62
CA LEU A 58 -15.00 -16.07 35.04
C LEU A 58 -15.97 -15.95 33.85
N ALA A 59 -15.60 -15.18 32.83
CA ALA A 59 -16.38 -15.03 31.60
C ALA A 59 -16.31 -16.28 30.72
N SER A 60 -15.20 -17.01 30.80
CA SER A 60 -14.98 -18.23 30.02
C SER A 60 -15.58 -19.49 30.65
N SER A 61 -16.01 -19.44 31.91
CA SER A 61 -16.54 -20.61 32.63
C SER A 61 -18.06 -20.74 32.48
N PRO A 62 -18.60 -21.92 32.14
CA PRO A 62 -20.04 -22.14 32.07
C PRO A 62 -20.68 -22.03 33.47
N PRO A 63 -22.00 -21.71 33.56
CA PRO A 63 -22.65 -21.46 34.84
C PRO A 63 -22.54 -22.59 35.87
N ASP A 64 -22.45 -23.85 35.42
CA ASP A 64 -22.33 -25.03 36.29
C ASP A 64 -20.92 -25.28 36.82
N ARG A 65 -19.89 -24.64 36.25
CA ARG A 65 -18.47 -24.79 36.63
C ARG A 65 -17.78 -23.48 36.98
N ARG A 66 -18.54 -22.37 37.04
CA ARG A 66 -17.99 -21.04 37.29
C ARG A 66 -17.39 -20.95 38.70
N PRO A 67 -16.11 -20.53 38.84
CA PRO A 67 -15.49 -20.36 40.15
C PRO A 67 -15.93 -19.07 40.85
N ASP A 68 -15.76 -19.04 42.16
CA ASP A 68 -15.93 -17.85 43.00
C ASP A 68 -14.59 -17.14 43.23
N TRP A 69 -14.57 -15.81 43.13
CA TRP A 69 -13.39 -14.99 43.42
C TRP A 69 -13.36 -14.54 44.89
N GLU A 70 -12.38 -15.01 45.64
CA GLU A 70 -12.10 -14.61 47.03
C GLU A 70 -11.11 -13.44 47.05
N ALA A 71 -11.59 -12.20 46.91
CA ALA A 71 -10.72 -11.00 46.82
C ALA A 71 -9.71 -10.87 47.98
N GLY A 72 -10.13 -11.13 49.22
CA GLY A 72 -9.26 -11.05 50.41
C GLY A 72 -8.13 -12.09 50.42
N ARG A 73 -8.27 -13.17 49.65
CA ARG A 73 -7.25 -14.22 49.47
C ARG A 73 -6.62 -14.20 48.09
N ARG A 74 -7.06 -13.31 47.20
CA ARG A 74 -6.60 -13.18 45.81
C ARG A 74 -6.65 -14.52 45.04
N ARG A 75 -7.75 -15.27 45.19
CA ARG A 75 -7.86 -16.65 44.69
C ARG A 75 -9.24 -16.97 44.11
N LEU A 76 -9.29 -17.77 43.06
CA LEU A 76 -10.49 -18.42 42.53
C LEU A 76 -10.70 -19.79 43.16
N VAL A 77 -11.95 -20.16 43.41
CA VAL A 77 -12.34 -21.49 43.94
C VAL A 77 -13.45 -22.08 43.07
N TRP A 78 -13.20 -23.24 42.46
CA TRP A 78 -14.18 -23.96 41.62
C TRP A 78 -15.13 -24.82 42.47
N PRO A 79 -16.32 -25.17 41.96
CA PRO A 79 -17.26 -26.08 42.64
C PRO A 79 -16.67 -27.46 43.00
N ASN A 80 -15.70 -27.95 42.22
CA ASN A 80 -14.98 -29.20 42.50
C ASN A 80 -13.84 -29.06 43.52
N GLY A 81 -13.65 -27.86 44.08
CA GLY A 81 -12.64 -27.55 45.10
C GLY A 81 -11.25 -27.24 44.54
N ALA A 82 -11.06 -27.17 43.22
CA ALA A 82 -9.83 -26.64 42.64
C ALA A 82 -9.69 -25.14 42.92
N THR A 83 -8.46 -24.64 42.99
CA THR A 83 -8.18 -23.23 43.28
C THR A 83 -7.12 -22.64 42.37
N ALA A 84 -7.27 -21.37 41.99
CA ALA A 84 -6.24 -20.61 41.26
C ALA A 84 -5.86 -19.33 42.01
N GLN A 85 -4.59 -19.22 42.43
CA GLN A 85 -4.06 -18.14 43.25
C GLN A 85 -3.34 -17.10 42.38
N ALA A 86 -3.65 -15.81 42.56
CA ALA A 86 -2.96 -14.72 41.87
C ALA A 86 -1.63 -14.37 42.53
N PHE A 87 -0.61 -14.10 41.72
CA PHE A 87 0.74 -13.67 42.08
C PHE A 87 1.22 -12.50 41.20
N SER A 88 2.11 -11.68 41.74
CA SER A 88 2.72 -10.52 41.06
C SER A 88 4.16 -10.81 40.69
N ALA A 89 4.56 -10.50 39.46
CA ALA A 89 5.94 -10.65 38.99
C ALA A 89 6.91 -9.70 39.69
N HIS A 90 6.44 -8.59 40.28
CA HIS A 90 7.25 -7.72 41.13
C HIS A 90 7.61 -8.32 42.50
N GLU A 91 6.91 -9.39 42.92
CA GLU A 91 7.14 -10.08 44.18
C GLU A 91 7.45 -11.57 43.94
N PRO A 92 8.53 -11.92 43.21
CA PRO A 92 8.79 -13.29 42.77
C PRO A 92 8.97 -14.26 43.95
N GLU A 93 9.46 -13.78 45.09
CA GLU A 93 9.62 -14.55 46.32
C GLU A 93 8.27 -15.04 46.91
N ALA A 94 7.15 -14.40 46.56
CA ALA A 94 5.82 -14.83 47.00
C ALA A 94 5.39 -16.18 46.44
N LEU A 95 6.04 -16.66 45.37
CA LEU A 95 5.84 -18.01 44.81
C LEU A 95 6.49 -19.10 45.68
N ARG A 96 7.37 -18.76 46.63
CA ARG A 96 7.96 -19.74 47.56
C ARG A 96 7.00 -20.13 48.67
N GLY A 97 6.79 -21.43 48.86
CA GLY A 97 5.96 -21.99 49.93
C GLY A 97 4.63 -22.61 49.44
N PRO A 98 3.82 -21.92 48.62
CA PRO A 98 2.67 -22.51 47.96
C PRO A 98 3.11 -23.66 47.03
N GLN A 99 2.43 -24.81 47.15
CA GLN A 99 2.54 -25.87 46.15
C GLN A 99 1.40 -25.72 45.16
N PHE A 100 1.73 -25.66 43.87
CA PHE A 100 0.79 -25.65 42.77
C PHE A 100 1.12 -26.77 41.79
N ASP A 101 0.09 -27.27 41.12
CA ASP A 101 0.18 -28.37 40.16
C ASP A 101 0.37 -27.82 38.73
N ALA A 102 0.01 -26.56 38.51
CA ALA A 102 0.18 -25.85 37.24
C ALA A 102 0.36 -24.33 37.48
N ALA A 103 0.97 -23.64 36.52
CA ALA A 103 1.07 -22.18 36.52
C ALA A 103 0.72 -21.63 35.14
N TRP A 104 -0.09 -20.57 35.10
CA TRP A 104 -0.24 -19.71 33.93
C TRP A 104 0.61 -18.47 34.16
N VAL A 105 1.69 -18.35 33.39
CA VAL A 105 2.58 -17.18 33.33
C VAL A 105 2.34 -16.46 32.01
N ASP A 106 2.61 -15.16 31.97
CA ASP A 106 2.48 -14.36 30.75
C ASP A 106 3.51 -14.73 29.66
N GLU A 107 3.46 -14.02 28.54
CA GLU A 107 4.31 -14.22 27.36
C GLU A 107 5.79 -13.92 27.59
N MET A 108 6.66 -14.66 26.92
CA MET A 108 8.10 -14.38 26.86
C MET A 108 8.41 -13.52 25.64
N GLY A 109 9.32 -12.57 25.75
CA GLY A 109 9.67 -11.71 24.63
C GLY A 109 10.81 -10.77 24.97
N CYS A 110 11.47 -10.31 23.92
CA CYS A 110 12.48 -9.27 23.99
C CYS A 110 12.32 -8.36 22.78
N ALA A 111 12.39 -7.05 22.98
CA ALA A 111 12.35 -6.07 21.91
C ALA A 111 13.62 -6.15 21.05
N ALA A 112 13.49 -5.91 19.74
CA ALA A 112 14.62 -5.83 18.81
C ALA A 112 15.36 -4.49 18.93
N ILE A 113 15.94 -4.25 20.10
CA ILE A 113 16.62 -3.00 20.48
C ILE A 113 17.91 -3.34 21.22
N ASP A 114 18.95 -2.51 21.08
CA ASP A 114 20.23 -2.72 21.76
C ASP A 114 20.03 -3.01 23.25
N LYS A 115 20.69 -4.07 23.72
CA LYS A 115 20.59 -4.54 25.10
C LYS A 115 19.15 -4.77 25.58
N GLY A 116 18.23 -5.12 24.67
CA GLY A 116 16.85 -5.47 24.99
C GLY A 116 16.72 -6.54 26.06
N THR A 117 17.72 -7.40 26.23
CA THR A 117 17.76 -8.44 27.26
C THR A 117 17.97 -7.92 28.68
N ASN A 118 18.44 -6.67 28.85
CA ASN A 118 18.63 -6.09 30.18
C ASN A 118 17.29 -5.84 30.89
N GLU A 119 16.26 -5.49 30.11
CA GLU A 119 14.87 -5.38 30.57
C GLU A 119 13.92 -5.85 29.47
N PRO A 120 13.72 -7.18 29.31
CA PRO A 120 12.99 -7.75 28.17
C PRO A 120 11.53 -7.28 28.05
N ASN A 121 10.96 -6.74 29.13
CA ASN A 121 9.60 -6.20 29.16
C ASN A 121 9.48 -4.78 28.56
N LYS A 122 10.59 -4.06 28.36
CA LYS A 122 10.57 -2.69 27.84
C LYS A 122 10.43 -2.64 26.33
N PHE A 123 9.71 -1.63 25.84
CA PHE A 123 9.55 -1.33 24.41
C PHE A 123 9.50 0.17 24.18
N LEU A 124 9.81 0.58 22.94
CA LEU A 124 9.62 1.94 22.47
C LEU A 124 8.27 2.06 21.75
N ASP A 125 7.41 2.92 22.28
CA ASP A 125 6.17 3.33 21.64
C ASP A 125 5.96 4.83 21.88
N PRO A 126 6.14 5.70 20.87
CA PRO A 126 5.96 7.15 21.01
C PRO A 126 4.57 7.55 21.54
N LYS A 127 3.58 6.67 21.44
CA LYS A 127 2.20 6.90 21.89
C LYS A 127 1.93 6.42 23.31
N SER A 128 2.87 5.69 23.94
CA SER A 128 2.70 5.11 25.27
C SER A 128 3.45 5.89 26.35
N SER A 129 2.78 6.15 27.48
CA SER A 129 3.42 6.68 28.69
C SER A 129 4.36 5.69 29.38
N GLU A 130 4.32 4.41 29.00
CA GLU A 130 5.18 3.34 29.53
C GLU A 130 6.42 3.09 28.64
N SER A 131 6.57 3.85 27.56
CA SER A 131 7.71 3.75 26.64
C SER A 131 9.02 4.15 27.33
N ALA A 132 9.96 3.21 27.41
CA ALA A 132 11.28 3.44 27.97
C ALA A 132 12.32 2.55 27.29
N LEU A 133 13.56 3.04 27.24
CA LEU A 133 14.69 2.24 26.81
C LEU A 133 15.06 1.22 27.90
N PRO A 134 15.50 0.01 27.51
CA PRO A 134 16.14 -0.91 28.44
C PRO A 134 17.38 -0.27 29.09
N HIS A 135 17.72 -0.70 30.30
CA HIS A 135 18.92 -0.25 30.99
C HIS A 135 20.17 -0.28 30.10
N TYR A 136 20.85 0.87 30.01
CA TYR A 136 22.08 1.09 29.24
C TYR A 136 21.98 0.94 27.72
N SER A 137 20.76 0.78 27.18
CA SER A 137 20.50 0.75 25.74
C SER A 137 20.78 2.11 25.11
N ASP A 138 21.35 2.12 23.91
CA ASP A 138 21.44 3.30 23.04
C ASP A 138 20.18 3.49 22.17
N GLY A 139 19.26 2.53 22.19
CA GLY A 139 17.98 2.59 21.48
C GLY A 139 18.03 2.19 20.00
N ARG A 140 19.19 1.78 19.46
CA ARG A 140 19.28 1.31 18.06
C ARG A 140 18.54 -0.02 17.88
N ARG A 141 18.02 -0.28 16.68
CA ARG A 141 17.47 -1.58 16.32
C ARG A 141 18.57 -2.65 16.38
N ASP A 142 18.26 -3.74 17.08
CA ASP A 142 19.13 -4.91 17.18
C ASP A 142 18.28 -6.19 17.09
N ASP A 143 18.20 -6.74 15.88
CA ASP A 143 17.48 -8.00 15.65
C ASP A 143 18.30 -9.21 16.15
N TYR A 144 19.63 -9.08 16.29
CA TYR A 144 20.49 -10.16 16.74
C TYR A 144 20.26 -10.44 18.23
N ILE A 145 20.19 -9.42 19.07
CA ILE A 145 19.95 -9.61 20.51
C ILE A 145 18.57 -10.22 20.79
N GLN A 146 17.54 -9.84 20.03
CA GLN A 146 16.23 -10.49 20.11
C GLN A 146 16.35 -11.97 19.71
N MET A 147 17.01 -12.28 18.59
CA MET A 147 17.25 -13.66 18.16
C MET A 147 17.98 -14.47 19.25
N GLN A 148 19.03 -13.92 19.86
CA GLN A 148 19.78 -14.59 20.91
C GLN A 148 18.96 -14.80 22.18
N TYR A 149 18.11 -13.84 22.58
CA TYR A 149 17.18 -14.03 23.70
C TYR A 149 16.25 -15.23 23.46
N LEU A 150 15.62 -15.29 22.29
CA LEU A 150 14.67 -16.36 21.95
C LEU A 150 15.38 -17.72 21.90
N ARG A 151 16.59 -17.77 21.34
CA ARG A 151 17.44 -18.97 21.34
C ARG A 151 17.82 -19.38 22.75
N ALA A 152 18.37 -18.48 23.55
CA ALA A 152 18.75 -18.78 24.93
C ALA A 152 17.57 -19.33 25.74
N MET A 153 16.38 -18.74 25.62
CA MET A 153 15.18 -19.24 26.31
C MET A 153 14.75 -20.62 25.81
N THR A 154 14.76 -20.86 24.50
CA THR A 154 14.30 -22.12 23.92
C THR A 154 15.30 -23.27 24.10
N GLU A 155 16.59 -23.00 23.92
CA GLU A 155 17.67 -23.97 24.10
C GLU A 155 17.80 -24.32 25.59
N TYR A 156 17.86 -23.34 26.49
CA TYR A 156 18.00 -23.58 27.93
C TYR A 156 16.86 -24.44 28.49
N TRP A 157 15.59 -24.08 28.24
CA TRP A 157 14.43 -24.84 28.72
C TRP A 157 14.12 -26.10 27.90
N GLY A 158 14.74 -26.25 26.74
CA GLY A 158 14.67 -27.46 25.92
C GLY A 158 15.58 -28.58 26.41
N GLU A 159 16.65 -28.25 27.14
CA GLU A 159 17.54 -29.24 27.76
C GLU A 159 16.93 -29.86 29.02
N GLU A 160 16.87 -31.20 29.05
CA GLU A 160 16.31 -31.95 30.18
C GLU A 160 17.05 -31.69 31.50
N THR A 161 18.36 -31.38 31.45
CA THR A 161 19.14 -31.05 32.64
C THR A 161 18.67 -29.76 33.33
N ASN A 162 18.15 -28.80 32.56
CA ASN A 162 17.65 -27.53 33.05
C ASN A 162 16.13 -27.56 33.28
N ASN A 163 15.43 -28.48 32.60
CA ASN A 163 13.99 -28.67 32.67
C ASN A 163 13.63 -30.16 32.88
N PRO A 164 14.00 -30.74 34.04
CA PRO A 164 13.91 -32.18 34.26
C PRO A 164 12.47 -32.67 34.30
N ILE A 165 12.28 -33.93 33.89
CA ILE A 165 10.98 -34.61 33.99
C ILE A 165 10.67 -34.88 35.46
N SER A 166 9.54 -34.35 35.93
CA SER A 166 9.05 -34.58 37.28
C SER A 166 8.60 -36.02 37.48
N GLU A 167 9.10 -36.68 38.52
CA GLU A 167 8.67 -38.03 38.92
C GLU A 167 7.20 -38.09 39.36
N TYR A 168 6.60 -36.94 39.72
CA TYR A 168 5.23 -36.88 40.23
C TYR A 168 4.17 -36.85 39.13
N TYR A 169 4.47 -36.25 37.97
CA TYR A 169 3.49 -36.07 36.89
C TYR A 169 4.03 -36.42 35.49
N GLY A 170 5.29 -36.85 35.38
CA GLY A 170 5.86 -37.42 34.15
C GLY A 170 6.08 -36.43 33.00
N GLY A 171 6.20 -35.13 33.30
CA GLY A 171 6.48 -34.08 32.31
C GLY A 171 7.51 -33.05 32.79
N PRO A 172 8.01 -32.19 31.91
CA PRO A 172 8.92 -31.11 32.27
C PRO A 172 8.21 -30.03 33.10
N MET A 173 8.98 -29.24 33.87
CA MET A 173 8.45 -28.13 34.66
C MET A 173 7.91 -26.99 33.78
N VAL A 174 8.59 -26.70 32.67
CA VAL A 174 8.17 -25.71 31.66
C VAL A 174 7.76 -26.43 30.37
N ASP A 175 6.49 -26.38 29.99
CA ASP A 175 6.01 -26.95 28.74
C ASP A 175 6.28 -25.99 27.56
N MET A 176 7.46 -26.12 26.95
CA MET A 176 7.87 -25.27 25.83
C MET A 176 6.99 -25.42 24.58
N ALA A 177 6.22 -26.51 24.44
CA ALA A 177 5.25 -26.63 23.35
C ALA A 177 4.05 -25.67 23.50
N ARG A 178 3.85 -25.13 24.70
CA ARG A 178 2.83 -24.14 25.07
C ARG A 178 3.42 -22.79 25.47
N ALA A 179 4.69 -22.54 25.15
CA ALA A 179 5.31 -21.25 25.39
C ALA A 179 5.02 -20.32 24.18
N HIS A 180 4.56 -19.10 24.47
CA HIS A 180 4.14 -18.13 23.46
C HIS A 180 5.05 -16.91 23.49
N PHE A 181 5.43 -16.44 22.30
CA PHE A 181 6.26 -15.26 22.16
C PHE A 181 5.42 -13.98 22.04
N TRP A 182 5.82 -12.96 22.79
CA TRP A 182 5.20 -11.66 22.74
C TRP A 182 5.29 -11.07 21.32
N ALA A 183 4.17 -10.50 20.87
CA ALA A 183 4.04 -9.77 19.63
C ALA A 183 4.31 -10.61 18.36
N TRP A 184 4.20 -11.93 18.45
CA TRP A 184 3.83 -12.73 17.29
C TRP A 184 2.34 -12.48 17.02
N ASP A 185 1.96 -12.05 15.81
CA ASP A 185 0.55 -11.94 15.43
C ASP A 185 0.28 -12.33 13.98
N VAL A 186 -1.00 -12.40 13.62
CA VAL A 186 -1.47 -12.93 12.33
C VAL A 186 -1.35 -11.94 11.17
N ARG A 187 -0.88 -10.71 11.42
CA ARG A 187 -0.72 -9.75 10.33
C ARG A 187 0.34 -10.27 9.35
N PRO A 188 0.03 -10.30 8.05
CA PRO A 188 0.94 -10.86 7.06
C PRO A 188 2.19 -9.98 6.94
N TYR A 189 3.37 -10.60 6.95
CA TYR A 189 4.62 -9.97 6.57
C TYR A 189 4.85 -10.20 5.05
N PRO A 190 5.32 -9.20 4.28
CA PRO A 190 5.83 -7.91 4.75
C PRO A 190 4.77 -6.81 4.86
N GLN A 191 3.52 -7.10 4.50
CA GLN A 191 2.43 -6.12 4.53
C GLN A 191 2.42 -5.34 5.85
N PHE A 192 2.34 -5.98 7.02
CA PHE A 192 2.78 -5.35 8.27
C PHE A 192 4.29 -5.54 8.41
N PRO A 193 5.08 -4.46 8.58
CA PRO A 193 4.67 -3.06 8.81
C PRO A 193 4.50 -2.18 7.55
N GLY A 194 4.77 -2.68 6.35
CA GLY A 194 4.85 -1.87 5.12
C GLY A 194 3.59 -1.17 4.57
N LEU A 195 2.39 -1.32 5.15
CA LEU A 195 1.19 -0.50 4.85
C LEU A 195 0.76 0.32 6.10
N PRO A 196 1.45 1.42 6.43
CA PRO A 196 1.18 2.22 7.63
C PRO A 196 -0.21 2.88 7.65
N GLU A 197 -0.87 3.02 6.50
CA GLU A 197 -2.25 3.48 6.38
C GLU A 197 -3.27 2.44 6.87
N VAL A 198 -2.87 1.17 6.96
CA VAL A 198 -3.70 0.07 7.50
C VAL A 198 -3.38 -0.17 8.98
N TRP A 199 -2.13 -0.01 9.41
CA TRP A 199 -1.69 -0.28 10.78
C TRP A 199 -1.03 0.93 11.46
N ASP A 200 -1.74 1.52 12.42
CA ASP A 200 -1.29 2.69 13.19
C ASP A 200 -0.04 2.47 14.05
N ASP A 201 0.34 1.22 14.31
CA ASP A 201 1.49 0.80 15.14
C ASP A 201 2.70 0.33 14.29
N ALA A 202 2.66 0.48 12.97
CA ALA A 202 3.74 0.06 12.07
C ALA A 202 5.13 0.64 12.44
N ALA A 203 5.17 1.88 12.94
CA ALA A 203 6.41 2.55 13.36
C ALA A 203 7.11 1.85 14.54
N ASN A 204 6.38 1.08 15.34
CA ASN A 204 6.93 0.39 16.50
C ASN A 204 7.60 -0.94 16.11
N TYR A 205 7.34 -1.47 14.90
CA TYR A 205 7.88 -2.76 14.44
C TYR A 205 9.41 -2.82 14.59
N ALA A 206 10.13 -1.81 14.08
CA ALA A 206 11.59 -1.80 13.99
C ALA A 206 12.31 -2.01 15.33
N ARG A 207 11.72 -1.60 16.46
CA ARG A 207 12.33 -1.71 17.80
C ARG A 207 11.43 -2.38 18.84
N GLY A 208 10.32 -2.97 18.41
CA GLY A 208 9.39 -3.68 19.28
C GLY A 208 9.63 -5.18 19.31
N HIS A 209 8.77 -5.88 20.05
CA HIS A 209 8.82 -7.32 20.26
C HIS A 209 8.43 -8.18 19.07
N TRP A 210 7.87 -7.59 18.00
CA TRP A 210 7.36 -8.35 16.86
C TRP A 210 8.41 -9.27 16.25
N ILE A 211 8.03 -10.52 16.02
CA ILE A 211 8.89 -11.53 15.40
C ILE A 211 8.43 -11.94 14.00
N SER A 212 7.24 -11.48 13.55
CA SER A 212 6.77 -11.65 12.17
C SER A 212 7.81 -11.07 11.21
N GLY A 213 8.14 -11.80 10.13
CA GLY A 213 9.27 -11.45 9.25
C GLY A 213 10.63 -11.84 9.82
N ARG A 214 10.99 -11.31 11.01
CA ARG A 214 12.29 -11.55 11.67
C ARG A 214 12.60 -13.01 11.96
N ALA A 215 11.59 -13.80 12.30
CA ALA A 215 11.73 -15.22 12.62
C ALA A 215 12.28 -16.08 11.46
N THR A 216 12.29 -15.55 10.24
CA THR A 216 12.84 -16.23 9.06
C THR A 216 14.34 -16.00 8.88
N ALA A 217 14.91 -14.98 9.53
CA ALA A 217 16.31 -14.62 9.40
C ALA A 217 17.22 -15.65 10.09
N GLN A 218 18.44 -15.79 9.58
CA GLN A 218 19.45 -16.73 10.10
C GLN A 218 20.59 -16.00 10.81
N PRO A 219 21.19 -16.57 11.88
CA PRO A 219 22.40 -16.01 12.46
C PRO A 219 23.57 -16.16 11.47
N LEU A 220 24.42 -15.13 11.38
CA LEU A 220 25.58 -15.10 10.50
C LEU A 220 26.48 -16.35 10.66
N ALA A 221 26.70 -16.78 11.90
CA ALA A 221 27.48 -17.97 12.23
C ALA A 221 26.98 -19.23 11.50
N HIS A 222 25.67 -19.44 11.41
CA HIS A 222 25.12 -20.63 10.76
C HIS A 222 25.31 -20.56 9.24
N VAL A 223 25.10 -19.38 8.63
CA VAL A 223 25.29 -19.19 7.18
C VAL A 223 26.74 -19.40 6.78
N VAL A 224 27.70 -18.84 7.55
CA VAL A 224 29.13 -19.04 7.31
C VAL A 224 29.53 -20.50 7.50
N GLY A 225 29.03 -21.15 8.56
CA GLY A 225 29.27 -22.57 8.81
C GLY A 225 28.72 -23.48 7.70
N GLU A 226 27.52 -23.18 7.19
CA GLU A 226 26.94 -23.89 6.05
C GLU A 226 27.80 -23.76 4.79
N ILE A 227 28.30 -22.56 4.49
CA ILE A 227 29.20 -22.34 3.33
C ILE A 227 30.51 -23.12 3.50
N CYS A 228 31.06 -23.20 4.71
CA CYS A 228 32.26 -24.00 5.00
C CYS A 228 31.99 -25.49 4.76
N ALA A 229 30.88 -26.01 5.28
CA ALA A 229 30.47 -27.40 5.09
C ALA A 229 30.24 -27.73 3.59
N LEU A 230 29.59 -26.82 2.85
CA LEU A 230 29.40 -26.95 1.39
C LEU A 230 30.73 -26.97 0.61
N ALA A 231 31.75 -26.26 1.12
CA ALA A 231 33.09 -26.26 0.55
C ALA A 231 33.94 -27.49 0.96
N GLY A 232 33.43 -28.35 1.85
CA GLY A 232 34.15 -29.51 2.39
C GLY A 232 35.15 -29.16 3.51
N VAL A 233 35.00 -27.99 4.15
CA VAL A 233 35.80 -27.63 5.34
C VAL A 233 35.11 -28.19 6.58
N GLU A 234 35.72 -29.19 7.22
CA GLU A 234 35.15 -29.85 8.40
C GLU A 234 35.55 -29.18 9.72
N VAL A 235 36.68 -28.48 9.74
CA VAL A 235 37.26 -27.90 10.96
C VAL A 235 37.24 -26.38 10.88
N PHE A 236 36.19 -25.79 11.45
CA PHE A 236 36.01 -24.34 11.52
C PHE A 236 35.36 -23.94 12.85
N ASP A 237 35.59 -22.68 13.25
CA ASP A 237 34.98 -22.05 14.42
C ASP A 237 34.28 -20.76 14.00
N VAL A 238 32.98 -20.68 14.25
CA VAL A 238 32.11 -19.52 13.94
C VAL A 238 31.49 -18.92 15.20
N SER A 239 31.93 -19.35 16.39
CA SER A 239 31.36 -18.94 17.68
C SER A 239 31.49 -17.45 17.97
N ALA A 240 32.50 -16.79 17.37
CA ALA A 240 32.76 -15.36 17.50
C ALA A 240 32.11 -14.51 16.39
N LEU A 241 31.17 -15.06 15.61
CA LEU A 241 30.42 -14.31 14.59
C LEU A 241 29.06 -13.85 15.12
N HIS A 242 28.82 -12.54 15.05
CA HIS A 242 27.58 -11.92 15.49
C HIS A 242 26.92 -11.16 14.33
N GLY A 243 25.66 -11.43 14.06
CA GLY A 243 24.92 -10.76 12.99
C GLY A 243 23.71 -11.54 12.51
N VAL A 244 22.82 -10.84 11.80
CA VAL A 244 21.58 -11.39 11.23
C VAL A 244 21.66 -11.35 9.72
N VAL A 245 21.42 -12.49 9.08
CA VAL A 245 21.28 -12.65 7.62
C VAL A 245 19.80 -12.81 7.31
N ARG A 246 19.19 -11.75 6.76
CA ARG A 246 17.74 -11.73 6.42
C ARG A 246 17.42 -12.56 5.18
N GLY A 247 18.34 -12.52 4.22
CA GLY A 247 18.26 -13.27 2.98
C GLY A 247 19.60 -13.18 2.26
N TYR A 248 20.12 -14.32 1.83
CA TYR A 248 21.32 -14.43 1.03
C TYR A 248 21.07 -15.40 -0.10
N ALA A 249 21.38 -14.98 -1.33
CA ALA A 249 21.16 -15.81 -2.52
C ALA A 249 22.50 -16.06 -3.22
N MET A 250 23.05 -17.27 -3.04
CA MET A 250 24.21 -17.71 -3.80
C MET A 250 23.77 -18.09 -5.23
N ARG A 251 23.73 -17.10 -6.13
CA ARG A 251 23.42 -17.34 -7.55
C ARG A 251 24.52 -18.19 -8.20
N GLY A 252 24.16 -18.92 -9.26
CA GLY A 252 25.10 -19.77 -9.99
C GLY A 252 26.33 -18.98 -10.45
N GLY A 253 27.53 -19.50 -10.13
CA GLY A 253 28.81 -18.88 -10.49
C GLY A 253 29.60 -18.28 -9.30
N ILE A 254 28.97 -18.08 -8.14
CA ILE A 254 29.69 -17.65 -6.92
C ILE A 254 30.34 -18.88 -6.26
N THR A 255 31.66 -18.82 -6.03
CA THR A 255 32.38 -19.86 -5.28
C THR A 255 32.11 -19.70 -3.77
N PRO A 256 32.22 -20.77 -2.95
CA PRO A 256 32.07 -20.65 -1.50
C PRO A 256 32.98 -19.56 -0.88
N ARG A 257 34.22 -19.42 -1.39
CA ARG A 257 35.12 -18.34 -0.99
C ARG A 257 34.58 -16.96 -1.36
N GLY A 258 34.06 -16.80 -2.57
CA GLY A 258 33.43 -15.56 -3.01
C GLY A 258 32.21 -15.20 -2.14
N ALA A 259 31.42 -16.20 -1.74
CA ALA A 259 30.29 -16.02 -0.83
C ALA A 259 30.74 -15.53 0.55
N LEU A 260 31.75 -16.18 1.15
CA LEU A 260 32.35 -15.75 2.41
C LEU A 260 32.96 -14.35 2.30
N GLN A 261 33.58 -14.00 1.17
CA GLN A 261 34.12 -12.67 0.94
C GLN A 261 33.02 -11.60 0.91
N SER A 262 31.89 -11.85 0.24
CA SER A 262 30.73 -10.94 0.27
C SER A 262 30.23 -10.74 1.69
N LEU A 263 30.09 -11.81 2.48
CA LEU A 263 29.64 -11.72 3.88
C LEU A 263 30.66 -10.99 4.75
N SER A 264 31.96 -11.28 4.60
CA SER A 264 33.04 -10.61 5.33
C SER A 264 33.07 -9.11 5.04
N LEU A 265 32.88 -8.72 3.77
CA LEU A 265 32.80 -7.33 3.38
C LEU A 265 31.59 -6.63 4.00
N ILE A 266 30.41 -7.27 4.06
CA ILE A 266 29.19 -6.66 4.61
C ILE A 266 29.23 -6.59 6.15
N TYR A 267 29.52 -7.70 6.82
CA TYR A 267 29.44 -7.77 8.30
C TYR A 267 30.73 -7.36 9.01
N GLY A 268 31.88 -7.32 8.31
CA GLY A 268 33.15 -6.91 8.92
C GLY A 268 33.74 -7.97 9.85
N PHE A 269 33.93 -9.19 9.35
CA PHE A 269 34.62 -10.26 10.07
C PHE A 269 35.86 -10.74 9.32
N ASP A 270 36.79 -11.33 10.07
CA ASP A 270 37.98 -11.98 9.53
C ASP A 270 37.82 -13.50 9.53
N ALA A 271 38.43 -14.14 8.53
CA ALA A 271 38.59 -15.58 8.45
C ALA A 271 40.09 -15.87 8.57
N VAL A 272 40.51 -16.44 9.70
CA VAL A 272 41.92 -16.66 10.02
C VAL A 272 42.15 -18.13 10.35
N GLU A 273 43.30 -18.65 9.95
CA GLU A 273 43.71 -20.00 10.33
C GLU A 273 44.51 -19.93 11.65
N ARG A 274 44.17 -20.82 12.58
CA ARG A 274 44.83 -21.01 13.89
C ARG A 274 44.87 -22.50 14.21
N ASP A 275 46.07 -23.06 14.29
CA ASP A 275 46.33 -24.45 14.70
C ASP A 275 45.49 -25.51 13.96
N GLY A 276 45.29 -25.32 12.65
CA GLY A 276 44.51 -26.19 11.77
C GLY A 276 43.00 -25.91 11.75
N VAL A 277 42.54 -24.89 12.48
CA VAL A 277 41.13 -24.48 12.55
C VAL A 277 40.94 -23.17 11.79
N LEU A 278 39.93 -23.11 10.92
CA LEU A 278 39.51 -21.86 10.30
C LEU A 278 38.57 -21.11 11.25
N VAL A 279 39.10 -20.10 11.93
CA VAL A 279 38.39 -19.28 12.92
C VAL A 279 37.81 -18.03 12.25
N PHE A 280 36.53 -17.81 12.45
CA PHE A 280 35.81 -16.63 12.01
C PHE A 280 35.44 -15.76 13.19
N ARG A 281 35.90 -14.50 13.18
CA ARG A 281 35.65 -13.55 14.28
C ARG A 281 35.31 -12.16 13.77
N MET A 282 34.39 -11.47 14.45
CA MET A 282 34.08 -10.07 14.16
C MET A 282 35.33 -9.20 14.33
N ARG A 283 35.45 -8.15 13.52
CA ARG A 283 36.47 -7.12 13.70
C ARG A 283 35.99 -6.12 14.75
N ASP A 284 36.85 -5.81 15.72
CA ASP A 284 36.58 -4.83 16.79
C ASP A 284 37.79 -3.91 17.09
N ALA A 285 38.94 -4.18 16.44
CA ALA A 285 40.22 -3.56 16.75
C ALA A 285 40.64 -3.65 18.23
N SER A 286 40.20 -4.69 18.94
CA SER A 286 40.67 -5.03 20.29
C SER A 286 42.17 -5.36 20.24
N VAL A 287 42.94 -4.86 21.19
CA VAL A 287 44.41 -4.97 21.17
C VAL A 287 44.84 -6.30 21.78
N ASP A 288 45.56 -7.12 21.01
CA ASP A 288 46.14 -8.38 21.46
C ASP A 288 47.52 -8.19 22.13
N SER A 289 48.32 -7.24 21.64
CA SER A 289 49.65 -6.95 22.20
C SER A 289 50.10 -5.51 21.96
N GLU A 290 50.99 -5.01 22.82
CA GLU A 290 51.79 -3.82 22.53
C GLU A 290 53.16 -4.25 22.00
N VAL A 291 53.57 -3.68 20.87
CA VAL A 291 54.87 -3.93 20.22
C VAL A 291 55.64 -2.62 20.21
N VAL A 292 56.66 -2.55 21.06
CA VAL A 292 57.58 -1.41 21.14
C VAL A 292 58.84 -1.68 20.31
N PRO A 293 59.53 -0.64 19.78
CA PRO A 293 60.67 -0.82 18.90
C PRO A 293 61.79 -1.72 19.44
N PRO A 294 62.12 -1.71 20.76
CA PRO A 294 63.10 -2.64 21.33
C PRO A 294 62.72 -4.13 21.25
N LEU A 295 61.45 -4.45 20.99
CA LEU A 295 60.96 -5.82 20.83
C LEU A 295 60.96 -6.29 19.37
N LEU A 296 61.23 -5.40 18.42
CA LEU A 296 61.32 -5.74 17.01
C LEU A 296 62.66 -6.41 16.71
N ALA A 297 62.63 -7.43 15.85
CA ALA A 297 63.83 -8.03 15.31
C ALA A 297 64.35 -7.19 14.13
N LEU A 298 65.66 -7.20 13.92
CA LEU A 298 66.27 -6.65 12.71
C LEU A 298 66.14 -7.69 11.58
N ASP A 299 65.81 -7.23 10.39
CA ASP A 299 65.87 -8.06 9.20
C ASP A 299 67.27 -8.01 8.56
N GLY A 300 67.42 -8.60 7.37
CA GLY A 300 68.69 -8.62 6.63
C GLY A 300 69.18 -7.25 6.16
N ASP A 301 68.32 -6.21 6.18
CA ASP A 301 68.60 -4.84 5.78
C ASP A 301 68.73 -3.87 6.98
N ASP A 302 68.81 -4.41 8.21
CA ASP A 302 68.86 -3.66 9.48
C ASP A 302 67.63 -2.73 9.70
N GLN A 303 66.50 -2.99 9.01
CA GLN A 303 65.24 -2.26 9.21
C GLN A 303 64.31 -3.07 10.11
N SER A 304 63.81 -2.43 11.18
CA SER A 304 62.88 -3.06 12.13
C SER A 304 61.42 -2.72 11.86
N LEU A 305 61.16 -1.54 11.27
CA LEU A 305 59.83 -1.02 10.99
C LEU A 305 59.84 -0.05 9.80
N GLU A 306 58.95 -0.29 8.83
CA GLU A 306 58.62 0.60 7.74
C GLU A 306 57.12 0.95 7.80
N ALA A 307 56.79 2.24 7.91
CA ALA A 307 55.41 2.72 7.83
C ALA A 307 55.18 3.42 6.48
N ARG A 308 54.10 3.05 5.78
CA ARG A 308 53.73 3.60 4.48
C ARG A 308 52.31 4.16 4.53
N ARG A 309 52.11 5.35 3.97
CA ARG A 309 50.79 5.98 3.79
C ARG A 309 50.45 6.04 2.30
N ALA A 310 49.31 5.47 1.92
CA ALA A 310 48.84 5.48 0.54
C ALA A 310 48.52 6.91 0.04
N PRO A 311 48.70 7.21 -1.27
CA PRO A 311 48.41 8.51 -1.86
C PRO A 311 46.93 8.91 -1.69
N GLU A 312 46.67 10.21 -1.57
CA GLU A 312 45.31 10.73 -1.40
C GLU A 312 44.42 10.49 -2.64
N ALA A 313 45.01 10.54 -3.84
CA ALA A 313 44.31 10.33 -5.10
C ALA A 313 43.74 8.91 -5.30
N GLU A 314 44.18 7.93 -4.51
CA GLU A 314 43.73 6.53 -4.60
C GLU A 314 42.60 6.22 -3.60
N ILE A 315 42.18 7.18 -2.79
CA ILE A 315 41.11 7.02 -1.80
C ILE A 315 39.76 7.17 -2.50
N ALA A 316 38.84 6.25 -2.21
CA ALA A 316 37.44 6.43 -2.58
C ALA A 316 36.83 7.57 -1.75
N GLY A 317 36.62 8.73 -2.37
CA GLY A 317 35.84 9.83 -1.79
C GLY A 317 34.35 9.49 -1.64
N ARG A 318 33.90 8.45 -2.36
CA ARG A 318 32.53 7.94 -2.34
C ARG A 318 32.50 6.42 -2.38
N VAL A 319 31.61 5.84 -1.58
CA VAL A 319 31.36 4.39 -1.56
C VAL A 319 29.88 4.12 -1.76
N ARG A 320 29.55 3.20 -2.66
CA ARG A 320 28.18 2.82 -3.00
C ARG A 320 27.97 1.31 -2.86
N LEU A 321 26.82 0.94 -2.30
CA LEU A 321 26.37 -0.44 -2.17
C LEU A 321 25.01 -0.62 -2.84
N ALA A 322 24.93 -1.54 -3.79
CA ALA A 322 23.66 -2.06 -4.31
C ALA A 322 23.26 -3.35 -3.57
N TYR A 323 22.01 -3.44 -3.15
CA TYR A 323 21.46 -4.54 -2.35
C TYR A 323 19.97 -4.75 -2.64
N VAL A 324 19.40 -5.84 -2.13
CA VAL A 324 17.96 -6.11 -2.18
C VAL A 324 17.30 -5.53 -0.93
N GLU A 325 16.28 -4.68 -1.08
CA GLU A 325 15.60 -4.07 0.08
C GLU A 325 14.76 -5.11 0.84
N ALA A 326 15.15 -5.36 2.09
CA ALA A 326 14.36 -6.16 3.02
C ALA A 326 13.13 -5.37 3.52
N ASP A 327 12.16 -6.07 4.11
CA ASP A 327 10.91 -5.51 4.64
C ASP A 327 9.95 -4.88 3.59
N GLY A 328 10.33 -4.78 2.31
CA GLY A 328 9.51 -4.29 1.20
C GLY A 328 9.22 -5.33 0.11
N SER A 329 9.08 -4.89 -1.14
CA SER A 329 8.83 -5.75 -2.32
C SER A 329 10.09 -6.44 -2.88
N PHE A 330 11.20 -6.47 -2.12
CA PHE A 330 12.51 -7.04 -2.53
C PHE A 330 13.08 -6.41 -3.81
N GLU A 331 12.92 -5.10 -3.97
CA GLU A 331 13.49 -4.34 -5.07
C GLU A 331 15.00 -4.11 -4.88
N THR A 332 15.74 -3.96 -5.98
CA THR A 332 17.14 -3.55 -5.92
C THR A 332 17.23 -2.06 -5.58
N ARG A 333 17.89 -1.75 -4.46
CA ARG A 333 18.17 -0.39 -3.99
C ARG A 333 19.67 -0.14 -3.93
N ALA A 334 20.06 1.12 -3.84
CA ALA A 334 21.44 1.51 -3.62
C ALA A 334 21.51 2.63 -2.57
N VAL A 335 22.55 2.57 -1.74
CA VAL A 335 22.92 3.62 -0.78
C VAL A 335 24.35 4.05 -1.03
N GLU A 336 24.67 5.31 -0.71
CA GLU A 336 26.01 5.84 -0.85
C GLU A 336 26.40 6.70 0.35
N ALA A 337 27.68 6.62 0.72
CA ALA A 337 28.34 7.51 1.65
C ALA A 337 29.36 8.36 0.89
N ILE A 338 29.38 9.66 1.17
CA ILE A 338 30.25 10.65 0.53
C ILE A 338 31.04 11.34 1.63
N PHE A 339 32.36 11.45 1.46
CA PHE A 339 33.18 12.25 2.36
C PHE A 339 32.96 13.75 2.07
N PRO A 340 32.67 14.59 3.08
CA PRO A 340 32.25 15.99 2.85
C PRO A 340 33.21 16.83 2.00
N ASP A 341 34.52 16.61 2.10
CA ASP A 341 35.52 17.40 1.37
C ASP A 341 35.78 16.91 -0.08
N GLU A 342 35.14 15.80 -0.50
CA GLU A 342 35.43 15.11 -1.76
C GLU A 342 34.16 14.73 -2.54
N GLU A 343 33.17 15.63 -2.58
CA GLU A 343 31.90 15.37 -3.27
C GLU A 343 32.06 14.95 -4.75
N ASN A 344 33.13 15.38 -5.42
CA ASN A 344 33.42 15.06 -6.83
C ASN A 344 34.49 13.96 -7.04
N GLY A 345 34.82 13.20 -5.99
CA GLY A 345 35.84 12.14 -6.03
C GLY A 345 35.37 10.85 -6.74
N PRO A 346 36.31 9.93 -7.02
CA PRO A 346 35.99 8.62 -7.60
C PRO A 346 35.09 7.81 -6.67
N ALA A 347 34.09 7.12 -7.26
CA ALA A 347 33.17 6.27 -6.54
C ALA A 347 33.60 4.79 -6.63
N SER A 348 33.75 4.14 -5.48
CA SER A 348 33.86 2.68 -5.40
C SER A 348 32.46 2.09 -5.25
N ALA A 349 32.06 1.21 -6.17
CA ALA A 349 30.75 0.57 -6.17
C ALA A 349 30.89 -0.94 -5.95
N SER A 350 30.06 -1.49 -5.06
CA SER A 350 29.93 -2.93 -4.85
C SER A 350 28.47 -3.35 -4.86
N GLU A 351 28.22 -4.60 -5.24
CA GLU A 351 26.90 -5.23 -5.19
C GLU A 351 26.94 -6.41 -4.23
N ALA A 352 25.93 -6.51 -3.37
CA ALA A 352 25.79 -7.61 -2.43
C ALA A 352 24.51 -8.40 -2.73
N PRO A 353 24.60 -9.73 -2.91
CA PRO A 353 23.42 -10.59 -3.08
C PRO A 353 22.75 -10.88 -1.72
N LEU A 354 22.56 -9.83 -0.92
CA LEU A 354 21.94 -9.85 0.40
C LEU A 354 20.69 -8.99 0.42
N ALA A 355 19.70 -9.44 1.18
CA ALA A 355 18.59 -8.61 1.62
C ALA A 355 19.02 -7.81 2.86
N LEU A 356 19.00 -6.49 2.75
CA LEU A 356 19.36 -5.55 3.82
C LEU A 356 18.27 -4.48 3.96
N THR A 357 18.09 -3.96 5.17
CA THR A 357 17.35 -2.71 5.39
C THR A 357 18.20 -1.52 4.93
N ARG A 358 17.55 -0.37 4.68
CA ARG A 358 18.25 0.87 4.32
C ARG A 358 19.30 1.28 5.36
N ALA A 359 18.96 1.19 6.65
CA ALA A 359 19.86 1.50 7.76
C ALA A 359 21.06 0.54 7.83
N GLU A 360 20.85 -0.76 7.59
CA GLU A 360 21.96 -1.74 7.49
C GLU A 360 22.89 -1.40 6.31
N GLY A 361 22.33 -1.10 5.14
CA GLY A 361 23.12 -0.69 3.98
C GLY A 361 23.94 0.57 4.24
N MET A 362 23.35 1.58 4.89
CA MET A 362 24.03 2.84 5.21
C MET A 362 25.19 2.63 6.19
N ARG A 363 24.99 1.81 7.24
CA ARG A 363 26.07 1.42 8.17
C ARG A 363 27.25 0.78 7.45
N VAL A 364 26.98 -0.07 6.46
CA VAL A 364 28.04 -0.73 5.68
C VAL A 364 28.85 0.27 4.87
N VAL A 365 28.22 1.17 4.11
CA VAL A 365 28.95 2.14 3.28
C VAL A 365 29.69 3.19 4.13
N ASN A 366 29.14 3.59 5.28
CA ASN A 366 29.81 4.46 6.24
C ASN A 366 31.05 3.78 6.84
N ARG A 367 30.93 2.50 7.23
CA ARG A 367 32.07 1.71 7.70
C ARG A 367 33.14 1.58 6.62
N TRP A 368 32.77 1.23 5.38
CA TRP A 368 33.72 1.09 4.27
C TRP A 368 34.45 2.39 3.94
N LEU A 369 33.76 3.52 3.96
CA LEU A 369 34.37 4.83 3.73
C LEU A 369 35.41 5.17 4.82
N SER A 370 35.08 4.91 6.08
CA SER A 370 36.01 5.08 7.21
C SER A 370 37.17 4.09 7.18
N GLU A 371 36.90 2.80 6.93
CA GLU A 371 37.92 1.75 6.81
C GLU A 371 38.91 2.07 5.70
N ALA A 372 38.45 2.43 4.50
CA ALA A 372 39.30 2.74 3.36
C ALA A 372 40.26 3.92 3.65
N ARG A 373 39.82 4.91 4.45
CA ARG A 373 40.65 6.05 4.85
C ARG A 373 41.63 5.69 5.96
N VAL A 374 41.20 4.92 6.95
CA VAL A 374 42.07 4.49 8.06
C VAL A 374 43.13 3.50 7.58
N ALA A 375 42.75 2.57 6.70
CA ALA A 375 43.61 1.53 6.13
C ALA A 375 44.67 2.05 5.14
N ARG A 376 44.74 3.37 4.90
CA ARG A 376 45.81 3.99 4.10
C ARG A 376 47.18 3.80 4.71
N ASP A 377 47.22 3.74 6.04
CA ASP A 377 48.45 3.58 6.80
C ASP A 377 48.71 2.09 6.97
N THR A 378 49.83 1.64 6.43
CA THR A 378 50.31 0.26 6.52
C THR A 378 51.67 0.24 7.21
N ALA A 379 51.96 -0.85 7.90
CA ALA A 379 53.24 -1.05 8.57
C ALA A 379 53.81 -2.42 8.18
N GLN A 380 55.10 -2.45 7.85
CA GLN A 380 55.87 -3.66 7.67
C GLN A 380 56.94 -3.72 8.77
N PHE A 381 56.96 -4.80 9.54
CA PHE A 381 57.92 -4.94 10.64
C PHE A 381 58.29 -6.40 10.86
N THR A 382 59.39 -6.62 11.58
CA THR A 382 59.89 -7.96 11.86
C THR A 382 59.80 -8.27 13.35
N LEU A 383 59.18 -9.41 13.69
CA LEU A 383 59.03 -9.91 15.04
C LEU A 383 60.02 -11.07 15.31
N PRO A 384 60.51 -11.21 16.56
CA PRO A 384 61.30 -12.36 16.96
C PRO A 384 60.41 -13.62 17.10
N PRO A 385 60.97 -14.84 16.94
CA PRO A 385 60.23 -16.09 17.14
C PRO A 385 59.57 -16.23 18.53
N SER A 386 60.06 -15.54 19.56
CA SER A 386 59.45 -15.49 20.90
C SER A 386 58.06 -14.86 20.91
N MET A 387 57.71 -14.08 19.89
CA MET A 387 56.38 -13.51 19.67
C MET A 387 55.56 -14.28 18.63
N GLY A 388 55.97 -15.52 18.30
CA GLY A 388 55.29 -16.37 17.32
C GLY A 388 53.88 -16.80 17.70
N TRP A 389 53.38 -16.45 18.89
CA TRP A 389 51.99 -16.62 19.28
C TRP A 389 51.04 -15.63 18.60
N LEU A 390 51.54 -14.48 18.12
CA LEU A 390 50.78 -13.55 17.28
C LEU A 390 50.56 -14.16 15.89
N GLY A 391 49.39 -13.95 15.31
CA GLY A 391 49.03 -14.44 13.99
C GLY A 391 48.24 -13.43 13.15
N PRO A 392 47.95 -13.77 11.87
CA PRO A 392 47.06 -12.98 11.03
C PRO A 392 45.71 -12.73 11.70
N GLY A 393 45.22 -11.51 11.59
CA GLY A 393 44.02 -10.99 12.23
C GLY A 393 44.26 -10.34 13.60
N ASP A 394 45.38 -10.60 14.28
CA ASP A 394 45.64 -10.00 15.60
C ASP A 394 45.98 -8.51 15.45
N VAL A 395 45.66 -7.71 16.46
CA VAL A 395 45.86 -6.27 16.45
C VAL A 395 46.92 -5.90 17.47
N VAL A 396 47.96 -5.23 16.98
CA VAL A 396 49.05 -4.74 17.81
C VAL A 396 49.00 -3.23 17.93
N VAL A 397 49.35 -2.72 19.12
CA VAL A 397 49.70 -1.31 19.26
C VAL A 397 51.16 -1.16 18.90
N LEU A 398 51.43 -0.39 17.84
CA LEU A 398 52.76 -0.13 17.34
C LEU A 398 53.13 1.33 17.63
N GLN A 399 54.30 1.53 18.24
CA GLN A 399 54.86 2.86 18.44
C GLN A 399 55.60 3.29 17.17
N THR A 400 55.02 4.25 16.46
CA THR A 400 55.61 4.86 15.26
C THR A 400 56.12 6.27 15.59
N GLU A 401 56.82 6.93 14.66
CA GLU A 401 57.21 8.33 14.83
C GLU A 401 56.00 9.28 15.01
N GLU A 402 54.85 8.94 14.42
CA GLU A 402 53.58 9.67 14.56
C GLU A 402 52.82 9.34 15.88
N GLY A 403 53.36 8.43 16.70
CA GLY A 403 52.80 7.98 17.97
C GLY A 403 52.28 6.53 17.97
N ALA A 404 51.65 6.15 19.09
CA ALA A 404 51.05 4.84 19.28
C ALA A 404 49.76 4.69 18.45
N ARG A 405 49.74 3.71 17.54
CA ARG A 405 48.58 3.41 16.68
C ARG A 405 48.30 1.91 16.67
N ARG A 406 47.07 1.52 16.38
CA ARG A 406 46.65 0.11 16.27
C ARG A 406 46.82 -0.35 14.83
N TYR A 407 47.43 -1.52 14.66
CA TYR A 407 47.62 -2.16 13.36
C TYR A 407 47.16 -3.62 13.45
N ARG A 408 46.26 -4.03 12.57
CA ARG A 408 45.86 -5.43 12.40
C ARG A 408 46.85 -6.11 11.47
N ILE A 409 47.33 -7.28 11.86
CA ILE A 409 48.24 -8.09 11.05
C ILE A 409 47.44 -8.76 9.91
N ASP A 410 47.76 -8.44 8.66
CA ASP A 410 47.09 -9.05 7.50
C ASP A 410 47.87 -10.24 6.96
N ARG A 411 49.21 -10.13 6.96
CA ARG A 411 50.10 -11.17 6.44
C ARG A 411 51.27 -11.42 7.36
N MET A 412 51.62 -12.69 7.51
CA MET A 412 52.83 -13.13 8.21
C MET A 412 53.61 -14.11 7.35
N GLU A 413 54.93 -13.95 7.33
CA GLU A 413 55.88 -14.91 6.76
C GLU A 413 56.83 -15.36 7.87
N ARG A 414 56.86 -16.67 8.14
CA ARG A 414 57.64 -17.26 9.23
C ARG A 414 58.86 -17.98 8.68
N ALA A 415 60.05 -17.47 9.00
CA ALA A 415 61.34 -18.10 8.73
C ALA A 415 62.23 -18.00 9.99
N GLU A 416 63.49 -17.56 9.86
CA GLU A 416 64.38 -17.29 11.01
C GLU A 416 63.86 -16.14 11.90
N ALA A 417 63.21 -15.15 11.27
CA ALA A 417 62.41 -14.13 11.91
C ALA A 417 61.01 -14.11 11.31
N ILE A 418 60.07 -13.42 11.95
CA ILE A 418 58.67 -13.36 11.53
C ILE A 418 58.41 -12.00 10.88
N ARG A 419 58.27 -11.96 9.55
CA ARG A 419 57.93 -10.73 8.84
C ARG A 419 56.43 -10.52 8.87
N VAL A 420 56.01 -9.30 9.14
CA VAL A 420 54.61 -8.90 9.34
C VAL A 420 54.27 -7.76 8.40
N GLU A 421 53.17 -7.89 7.67
CA GLU A 421 52.49 -6.77 7.00
C GLU A 421 51.19 -6.51 7.75
N ALA A 422 50.99 -5.27 8.17
CA ALA A 422 49.87 -4.86 8.98
C ALA A 422 49.21 -3.59 8.44
N VAL A 423 47.92 -3.44 8.70
CA VAL A 423 47.10 -2.30 8.27
C VAL A 423 46.53 -1.58 9.47
N ARG A 424 46.51 -0.25 9.44
CA ARG A 424 45.97 0.56 10.53
C ARG A 424 44.47 0.28 10.68
N VAL A 425 44.04 0.18 11.93
CA VAL A 425 42.64 -0.04 12.32
C VAL A 425 42.28 0.86 13.49
N GLU A 426 41.00 1.21 13.63
CA GLU A 426 40.48 1.94 14.78
C GLU A 426 39.19 1.29 15.31
N PRO A 427 38.99 1.26 16.64
CA PRO A 427 37.81 0.62 17.23
C PRO A 427 36.49 1.31 16.86
N GLY A 428 36.49 2.65 16.80
CA GLY A 428 35.27 3.43 16.51
C GLY A 428 34.67 3.19 15.13
N ILE A 429 35.39 2.54 14.21
CA ILE A 429 34.89 2.17 12.88
C ILE A 429 33.89 0.99 12.96
N TYR A 430 34.05 0.14 13.97
CA TYR A 430 33.22 -1.05 14.18
C TYR A 430 32.07 -0.80 15.15
N GLU A 431 31.97 0.42 15.71
CA GLU A 431 30.81 0.86 16.47
C GLU A 431 29.64 1.10 15.51
N ALA A 432 28.44 0.67 15.91
CA ALA A 432 27.25 0.84 15.08
C ALA A 432 26.88 2.34 15.00
N SER A 433 26.74 2.88 13.78
CA SER A 433 26.27 4.26 13.61
C SER A 433 24.78 4.41 13.91
N GLU A 434 24.40 5.59 14.43
CA GLU A 434 23.01 5.99 14.65
C GLU A 434 22.33 6.31 13.30
N GLU A 435 21.86 5.27 12.63
CA GLU A 435 21.00 5.42 11.45
C GLU A 435 19.53 5.36 11.83
N THR A 436 18.70 6.21 11.23
CA THR A 436 17.26 6.14 11.44
C THR A 436 16.68 4.95 10.66
N ASP A 437 15.98 4.07 11.37
CA ASP A 437 15.22 3.00 10.74
C ASP A 437 14.03 3.58 9.98
N GLU A 438 13.97 3.34 8.67
CA GLU A 438 12.83 3.64 7.82
C GLU A 438 12.04 2.35 7.56
N VAL A 439 10.71 2.44 7.69
CA VAL A 439 9.81 1.34 7.33
C VAL A 439 9.72 1.28 5.81
N ALA A 440 10.15 0.16 5.22
CA ALA A 440 9.98 -0.09 3.79
C ALA A 440 8.48 -0.06 3.44
N ARG A 441 8.12 0.68 2.39
CA ARG A 441 6.73 0.78 1.94
C ARG A 441 6.43 -0.30 0.90
N ILE A 442 5.25 -0.88 1.00
CA ILE A 442 4.75 -1.84 0.02
C ILE A 442 3.59 -1.19 -0.73
N GLU A 443 3.45 -1.53 -2.01
CA GLU A 443 2.30 -1.08 -2.78
C GLU A 443 1.02 -1.75 -2.25
N SER A 444 -0.01 -0.94 -2.01
CA SER A 444 -1.32 -1.44 -1.62
C SER A 444 -1.94 -2.26 -2.76
N PHE A 445 -2.29 -3.51 -2.49
CA PHE A 445 -3.03 -4.33 -3.45
C PHE A 445 -4.49 -3.85 -3.56
N THR A 446 -4.91 -3.46 -4.77
CA THR A 446 -6.32 -3.21 -5.06
C THR A 446 -6.90 -4.40 -5.83
N PRO A 447 -7.95 -5.07 -5.32
CA PRO A 447 -8.54 -6.19 -6.03
C PRO A 447 -9.15 -5.72 -7.36
N PRO A 448 -8.98 -6.46 -8.46
CA PRO A 448 -9.67 -6.15 -9.70
C PRO A 448 -11.17 -6.39 -9.50
N VAL A 449 -11.97 -5.34 -9.58
CA VAL A 449 -13.43 -5.40 -9.52
C VAL A 449 -14.03 -5.00 -10.87
N PRO A 450 -15.22 -5.52 -11.23
CA PRO A 450 -15.92 -5.03 -12.42
C PRO A 450 -16.16 -3.53 -12.35
N VAL A 451 -15.94 -2.85 -13.48
CA VAL A 451 -16.22 -1.41 -13.62
C VAL A 451 -17.64 -1.19 -14.14
N THR A 452 -18.21 -0.01 -13.92
CA THR A 452 -19.51 0.41 -14.46
C THR A 452 -19.29 1.43 -15.59
N PRO A 453 -19.39 1.02 -16.86
CA PRO A 453 -19.30 1.93 -18.00
C PRO A 453 -20.66 2.56 -18.35
N VAL A 454 -20.65 3.86 -18.62
CA VAL A 454 -21.80 4.62 -19.14
C VAL A 454 -21.36 5.32 -20.42
N PHE A 455 -21.95 4.93 -21.55
CA PHE A 455 -21.70 5.59 -22.84
C PHE A 455 -22.67 6.75 -23.01
N LEU A 456 -22.16 7.91 -23.44
CA LEU A 456 -22.93 9.13 -23.65
C LEU A 456 -22.67 9.70 -25.05
N ASP A 457 -23.58 9.43 -25.99
CA ASP A 457 -23.64 10.12 -27.28
C ASP A 457 -24.29 11.49 -27.05
N LEU A 458 -23.43 12.50 -26.86
CA LEU A 458 -23.83 13.84 -26.41
C LEU A 458 -23.85 14.85 -27.56
N PRO A 459 -24.61 15.95 -27.44
CA PRO A 459 -24.41 17.11 -28.30
C PRO A 459 -23.02 17.73 -28.05
N LEU A 460 -22.55 18.58 -28.98
CA LEU A 460 -21.32 19.36 -28.77
C LEU A 460 -21.54 20.36 -27.62
N LEU A 461 -20.71 20.28 -26.58
CA LEU A 461 -20.80 21.14 -25.40
C LEU A 461 -19.87 22.35 -25.52
N THR A 462 -18.66 22.12 -26.01
CA THR A 462 -17.61 23.14 -26.15
C THR A 462 -17.31 23.48 -27.61
N GLY A 463 -17.64 22.57 -28.53
CA GLY A 463 -17.33 22.68 -29.95
C GLY A 463 -15.94 22.16 -30.34
N ALA A 464 -15.10 21.76 -29.37
CA ALA A 464 -13.82 21.09 -29.63
C ALA A 464 -13.95 19.57 -29.77
N GLU A 465 -15.11 19.01 -29.42
CA GLU A 465 -15.40 17.58 -29.48
C GLU A 465 -15.51 17.07 -30.93
N ASP A 466 -15.17 15.80 -31.14
CA ASP A 466 -15.49 15.08 -32.38
C ASP A 466 -17.01 14.83 -32.44
N PRO A 467 -17.76 15.36 -33.43
CA PRO A 467 -19.21 15.22 -33.47
C PRO A 467 -19.72 13.79 -33.72
N TYR A 468 -18.85 12.84 -34.09
CA TYR A 468 -19.20 11.43 -34.30
C TYR A 468 -18.98 10.56 -33.06
N ALA A 469 -18.12 10.99 -32.13
CA ALA A 469 -17.64 10.16 -31.05
C ALA A 469 -18.46 10.33 -29.76
N PRO A 470 -18.97 9.25 -29.14
CA PRO A 470 -19.59 9.35 -27.84
C PRO A 470 -18.52 9.50 -26.75
N HIS A 471 -18.94 10.02 -25.59
CA HIS A 471 -18.16 10.00 -24.37
C HIS A 471 -18.33 8.66 -23.64
N LEU A 472 -17.31 8.26 -22.89
CA LEU A 472 -17.38 7.13 -21.96
C LEU A 472 -17.02 7.63 -20.56
N ALA A 473 -17.94 7.41 -19.63
CA ALA A 473 -17.72 7.57 -18.19
C ALA A 473 -17.59 6.18 -17.55
N VAL A 474 -16.59 5.98 -16.71
CA VAL A 474 -16.36 4.70 -16.04
C VAL A 474 -16.17 4.93 -14.55
N THR A 475 -16.79 4.11 -13.70
CA THR A 475 -16.63 4.14 -12.25
C THR A 475 -16.49 2.74 -11.65
N ALA A 476 -15.88 2.61 -10.47
CA ALA A 476 -15.88 1.38 -9.69
C ALA A 476 -15.65 1.64 -8.20
N SER A 477 -16.04 0.70 -7.34
CA SER A 477 -15.80 0.80 -5.89
C SER A 477 -15.29 -0.54 -5.34
N PRO A 478 -14.00 -0.68 -4.98
CA PRO A 478 -12.92 0.33 -5.14
C PRO A 478 -12.53 0.55 -6.62
N TRP A 479 -11.84 1.66 -6.91
CA TRP A 479 -11.28 1.90 -8.25
C TRP A 479 -10.11 0.97 -8.53
N PRO A 480 -10.13 0.10 -9.56
CA PRO A 480 -9.10 -0.93 -9.78
C PRO A 480 -7.79 -0.39 -10.41
N GLY A 481 -7.60 0.94 -10.41
CA GLY A 481 -6.62 1.62 -11.26
C GLY A 481 -7.18 1.86 -12.66
N ALA A 482 -6.30 1.99 -13.66
CA ALA A 482 -6.72 2.27 -15.03
C ALA A 482 -7.72 1.23 -15.57
N ALA A 483 -8.78 1.69 -16.25
CA ALA A 483 -9.71 0.83 -16.98
C ALA A 483 -9.41 0.88 -18.48
N ALA A 484 -9.52 -0.24 -19.18
CA ALA A 484 -9.31 -0.34 -20.62
C ALA A 484 -10.65 -0.57 -21.34
N LEU A 485 -10.86 0.18 -22.41
CA LEU A 485 -11.94 -0.04 -23.38
C LEU A 485 -11.39 -0.79 -24.59
N TYR A 486 -11.94 -1.95 -24.88
CA TYR A 486 -11.72 -2.66 -26.13
C TYR A 486 -12.96 -2.56 -27.03
N SER A 487 -12.75 -2.55 -28.35
CA SER A 487 -13.82 -2.53 -29.34
C SER A 487 -13.57 -3.51 -30.49
N ALA A 488 -14.66 -4.06 -31.05
CA ALA A 488 -14.64 -4.98 -32.19
C ALA A 488 -15.94 -4.89 -33.01
N LEU A 489 -15.89 -5.38 -34.26
CA LEU A 489 -17.06 -5.51 -35.12
C LEU A 489 -17.90 -6.76 -34.80
N GLU A 490 -17.26 -7.81 -34.29
CA GLU A 490 -17.89 -9.06 -33.83
C GLU A 490 -17.50 -9.27 -32.36
N ASP A 491 -18.10 -10.23 -31.65
CA ASP A 491 -17.65 -10.65 -30.31
C ASP A 491 -16.35 -11.48 -30.37
N ALA A 492 -15.37 -10.98 -31.12
CA ALA A 492 -14.07 -11.57 -31.36
C ALA A 492 -13.11 -10.52 -31.94
N GLY A 493 -11.80 -10.72 -31.78
CA GLY A 493 -10.79 -9.84 -32.40
C GLY A 493 -10.74 -8.43 -31.82
N TYR A 494 -10.94 -8.30 -30.51
CA TYR A 494 -10.92 -7.04 -29.79
C TYR A 494 -9.60 -6.29 -29.92
N ALA A 495 -9.70 -5.01 -30.31
CA ALA A 495 -8.59 -4.06 -30.30
C ALA A 495 -8.78 -3.05 -29.17
N LEU A 496 -7.69 -2.64 -28.53
CA LEU A 496 -7.71 -1.57 -27.53
C LEU A 496 -8.15 -0.27 -28.21
N ASN A 497 -9.18 0.37 -27.67
CA ASN A 497 -9.70 1.64 -28.14
C ASN A 497 -9.08 2.79 -27.33
N THR A 498 -9.17 2.74 -25.99
CA THR A 498 -8.60 3.74 -25.10
C THR A 498 -8.40 3.23 -23.67
N SER A 499 -7.61 3.94 -22.85
CA SER A 499 -7.49 3.76 -21.40
C SER A 499 -8.10 4.92 -20.63
N ILE A 500 -8.70 4.63 -19.48
CA ILE A 500 -9.34 5.56 -18.57
C ILE A 500 -8.57 5.50 -17.25
N GLU A 501 -7.76 6.51 -16.97
CA GLU A 501 -6.89 6.56 -15.78
C GLU A 501 -7.67 6.96 -14.51
N THR A 502 -8.67 7.83 -14.68
CA THR A 502 -9.46 8.42 -13.59
C THR A 502 -10.93 8.04 -13.71
N GLN A 503 -11.55 7.62 -12.60
CA GLN A 503 -12.98 7.34 -12.58
C GLN A 503 -13.83 8.62 -12.68
N ALA A 504 -14.91 8.55 -13.43
CA ALA A 504 -15.91 9.62 -13.53
C ALA A 504 -16.83 9.64 -12.29
N ALA A 505 -17.42 10.80 -12.01
CA ALA A 505 -18.47 10.93 -11.00
C ALA A 505 -19.83 10.53 -11.61
N ILE A 506 -20.33 9.37 -11.20
CA ILE A 506 -21.57 8.77 -11.70
C ILE A 506 -22.52 8.54 -10.52
N GLY A 507 -23.80 8.79 -10.70
CA GLY A 507 -24.81 8.57 -9.68
C GLY A 507 -26.18 8.22 -10.26
N VAL A 508 -27.16 8.14 -9.36
CA VAL A 508 -28.57 7.94 -9.71
C VAL A 508 -29.44 8.94 -8.95
N THR A 509 -30.54 9.37 -9.55
CA THR A 509 -31.53 10.22 -8.88
C THR A 509 -32.29 9.43 -7.79
N GLN A 510 -32.55 10.06 -6.65
CA GLN A 510 -33.41 9.54 -5.58
C GLN A 510 -34.77 10.25 -5.52
N THR A 511 -34.91 11.34 -6.27
CA THR A 511 -36.17 12.07 -6.43
C THR A 511 -36.42 12.34 -7.91
N ILE A 512 -37.67 12.60 -8.25
CA ILE A 512 -38.02 13.02 -9.61
C ILE A 512 -37.40 14.40 -9.93
N LEU A 513 -37.07 14.63 -11.20
CA LEU A 513 -36.72 15.94 -11.73
C LEU A 513 -37.77 16.35 -12.78
N PRO A 514 -38.76 17.19 -12.42
CA PRO A 514 -39.76 17.69 -13.36
C PRO A 514 -39.13 18.45 -14.54
N ASP A 515 -39.88 18.59 -15.62
CA ASP A 515 -39.51 19.48 -16.72
C ASP A 515 -39.39 20.93 -16.23
N ALA A 516 -38.58 21.72 -16.93
CA ALA A 516 -38.47 23.15 -16.68
C ALA A 516 -38.22 23.91 -17.97
N GLN A 517 -38.50 25.21 -17.98
CA GLN A 517 -38.26 26.02 -19.16
C GLN A 517 -36.76 26.22 -19.40
N SER A 518 -36.27 25.81 -20.58
CA SER A 518 -34.88 26.07 -21.00
C SER A 518 -34.59 27.58 -21.11
N GLY A 519 -33.35 27.97 -20.83
CA GLY A 519 -32.91 29.37 -20.82
C GLY A 519 -33.28 30.16 -19.56
N LEU A 520 -33.96 29.54 -18.59
CA LEU A 520 -34.25 30.13 -17.28
C LEU A 520 -33.64 29.27 -16.16
N TRP A 521 -33.34 29.93 -15.03
CA TRP A 521 -32.98 29.23 -13.80
C TRP A 521 -34.17 28.45 -13.26
N ASP A 522 -34.03 27.12 -13.25
CA ASP A 522 -34.92 26.21 -12.54
C ASP A 522 -34.67 26.32 -11.03
N ARG A 523 -35.64 26.96 -10.36
CA ARG A 523 -35.71 27.13 -8.90
C ARG A 523 -36.69 26.17 -8.24
N GLY A 524 -37.05 25.09 -8.92
CA GLY A 524 -37.87 24.02 -8.36
C GLY A 524 -37.16 23.30 -7.21
N PRO A 525 -37.80 22.29 -6.60
CA PRO A 525 -37.22 21.51 -5.51
C PRO A 525 -35.82 20.99 -5.84
N SER A 526 -35.00 20.78 -4.81
CA SER A 526 -33.69 20.13 -4.99
C SER A 526 -33.86 18.74 -5.57
N LEU A 527 -33.00 18.38 -6.52
CA LEU A 527 -32.89 17.03 -7.02
C LEU A 527 -31.91 16.29 -6.12
N ARG A 528 -32.38 15.23 -5.46
CA ARG A 528 -31.51 14.38 -4.67
C ARG A 528 -30.83 13.35 -5.57
N VAL A 529 -29.52 13.25 -5.48
CA VAL A 529 -28.70 12.29 -6.22
C VAL A 529 -27.82 11.48 -5.27
N LYS A 530 -27.73 10.18 -5.51
CA LYS A 530 -26.78 9.29 -4.85
C LYS A 530 -25.63 8.99 -5.79
N MET A 531 -24.46 9.49 -5.47
CA MET A 531 -23.22 9.28 -6.21
C MET A 531 -22.61 7.92 -5.84
N LEU A 532 -22.24 7.14 -6.85
CA LEU A 532 -21.47 5.91 -6.71
C LEU A 532 -19.98 6.22 -6.48
N SER A 533 -19.52 7.33 -7.06
CA SER A 533 -18.17 7.87 -6.97
C SER A 533 -18.20 9.39 -7.17
N GLY A 534 -17.18 10.08 -6.67
CA GLY A 534 -17.02 11.52 -6.84
C GLY A 534 -17.88 12.35 -5.87
N GLY A 535 -17.37 13.54 -5.54
CA GLY A 535 -18.12 14.58 -4.83
C GLY A 535 -18.72 15.59 -5.81
N LEU A 536 -19.67 16.39 -5.34
CA LEU A 536 -20.23 17.50 -6.10
C LEU A 536 -19.89 18.80 -5.38
N GLU A 537 -19.69 19.88 -6.14
CA GLU A 537 -19.32 21.18 -5.59
C GLU A 537 -20.26 22.27 -6.11
N SER A 538 -20.52 23.26 -5.27
CA SER A 538 -21.28 24.44 -5.68
C SER A 538 -20.39 25.36 -6.53
N ALA A 539 -20.98 26.02 -7.53
CA ALA A 539 -20.31 27.00 -8.37
C ALA A 539 -20.99 28.37 -8.24
N SER A 540 -20.27 29.45 -8.59
CA SER A 540 -20.89 30.77 -8.72
C SER A 540 -21.84 30.81 -9.91
N GLU A 541 -22.73 31.80 -9.94
CA GLU A 541 -23.65 31.97 -11.07
C GLU A 541 -22.89 32.19 -12.39
N GLU A 542 -21.86 33.04 -12.36
CA GLU A 542 -20.99 33.31 -13.50
C GLU A 542 -20.22 32.05 -13.92
N GLY A 543 -19.79 31.23 -12.96
CA GLY A 543 -19.09 29.98 -13.24
C GLY A 543 -19.99 28.97 -13.96
N VAL A 544 -21.24 28.82 -13.51
CA VAL A 544 -22.22 27.97 -14.22
C VAL A 544 -22.48 28.51 -15.62
N LEU A 545 -22.70 29.83 -15.78
CA LEU A 545 -22.89 30.42 -17.11
C LEU A 545 -21.66 30.29 -18.03
N ALA A 546 -20.46 30.09 -17.46
CA ALA A 546 -19.24 29.79 -18.19
C ALA A 546 -19.01 28.29 -18.46
N GLY A 547 -19.96 27.41 -18.11
CA GLY A 547 -19.92 25.98 -18.40
C GLY A 547 -19.58 25.07 -17.22
N LEU A 548 -19.38 25.60 -16.00
CA LEU A 548 -19.13 24.75 -14.83
C LEU A 548 -20.38 23.95 -14.42
N ASN A 549 -20.15 22.85 -13.70
CA ASN A 549 -21.18 21.97 -13.16
C ASN A 549 -22.15 21.39 -14.20
N ALA A 550 -21.69 21.17 -15.44
CA ALA A 550 -22.43 20.42 -16.43
C ALA A 550 -22.58 18.95 -16.02
N MET A 551 -23.79 18.42 -16.16
CA MET A 551 -24.17 17.07 -15.80
C MET A 551 -25.14 16.52 -16.84
N ALA A 552 -24.96 15.28 -17.25
CA ALA A 552 -25.90 14.55 -18.08
C ALA A 552 -26.88 13.78 -17.18
N ILE A 553 -28.18 13.76 -17.54
CA ILE A 553 -29.20 12.90 -16.95
C ILE A 553 -29.92 12.10 -18.05
N GLY A 554 -30.16 10.81 -17.80
CA GLY A 554 -30.76 9.92 -18.78
C GLY A 554 -31.32 8.64 -18.19
N ASP A 555 -31.95 7.82 -19.03
CA ASP A 555 -32.50 6.51 -18.66
C ASP A 555 -31.48 5.35 -18.75
N GLY A 556 -30.22 5.68 -19.06
CA GLY A 556 -29.13 4.73 -19.23
C GLY A 556 -28.91 4.26 -20.67
N SER A 557 -29.77 4.65 -21.63
CA SER A 557 -29.45 4.48 -23.05
C SER A 557 -28.29 5.40 -23.46
N SER A 558 -27.58 5.04 -24.52
CA SER A 558 -26.44 5.83 -24.99
C SER A 558 -26.84 7.16 -25.63
N ASP A 559 -28.08 7.31 -26.09
CA ASP A 559 -28.51 8.37 -27.01
C ASP A 559 -29.56 9.32 -26.42
N ARG A 560 -29.99 9.10 -25.17
CA ARG A 560 -31.06 9.86 -24.52
C ARG A 560 -30.57 10.59 -23.27
N TRP A 561 -29.75 11.61 -23.50
CA TRP A 561 -29.17 12.44 -22.45
C TRP A 561 -29.70 13.88 -22.52
N GLU A 562 -30.29 14.34 -21.43
CA GLU A 562 -30.44 15.77 -21.19
C GLU A 562 -29.16 16.29 -20.50
N VAL A 563 -28.63 17.40 -20.99
CA VAL A 563 -27.51 18.10 -20.34
C VAL A 563 -28.09 19.24 -19.53
N PHE A 564 -27.76 19.29 -18.25
CA PHE A 564 -28.15 20.38 -17.36
C PHE A 564 -26.95 20.84 -16.53
N GLN A 565 -27.06 22.01 -15.91
CA GLN A 565 -26.07 22.51 -14.97
C GLN A 565 -26.73 22.83 -13.63
N PHE A 566 -25.95 22.91 -12.55
CA PHE A 566 -26.44 23.27 -11.22
C PHE A 566 -25.49 24.24 -10.51
N ARG A 567 -26.05 25.17 -9.74
CA ARG A 567 -25.27 26.14 -8.97
C ARG A 567 -24.95 25.65 -7.56
N ALA A 568 -25.93 25.05 -6.88
CA ALA A 568 -25.78 24.61 -5.49
C ALA A 568 -25.75 23.08 -5.40
N ALA A 569 -24.79 22.56 -4.63
CA ALA A 569 -24.67 21.17 -4.24
C ALA A 569 -24.45 21.09 -2.72
N GLU A 570 -25.39 20.47 -2.01
CA GLU A 570 -25.37 20.34 -0.55
C GLU A 570 -25.30 18.86 -0.16
N PRO A 571 -24.30 18.45 0.65
CA PRO A 571 -24.20 17.06 1.10
C PRO A 571 -25.29 16.76 2.14
N VAL A 572 -26.01 15.66 1.94
CA VAL A 572 -27.06 15.18 2.86
C VAL A 572 -26.51 14.11 3.80
N GLU A 573 -25.86 13.11 3.23
CA GLU A 573 -25.15 12.02 3.91
C GLU A 573 -24.01 11.53 3.00
N PRO A 574 -23.08 10.65 3.45
CA PRO A 574 -21.98 10.19 2.62
C PRO A 574 -22.44 9.64 1.25
N GLY A 575 -22.05 10.33 0.18
CA GLY A 575 -22.41 9.97 -1.20
C GLY A 575 -23.78 10.44 -1.67
N VAL A 576 -24.57 11.17 -0.87
CA VAL A 576 -25.90 11.69 -1.25
C VAL A 576 -25.91 13.21 -1.19
N TRP A 577 -26.41 13.84 -2.25
CA TRP A 577 -26.38 15.28 -2.45
C TRP A 577 -27.72 15.81 -2.91
N ASP A 578 -28.07 17.00 -2.44
CA ASP A 578 -29.16 17.80 -2.99
C ASP A 578 -28.57 18.86 -3.94
N ILE A 579 -28.96 18.82 -5.22
CA ILE A 579 -28.54 19.81 -6.22
C ILE A 579 -29.70 20.71 -6.64
N SER A 580 -29.46 22.02 -6.67
CA SER A 580 -30.49 23.04 -6.92
C SER A 580 -29.98 24.25 -7.70
N PHE A 581 -30.91 25.12 -8.12
CA PHE A 581 -30.68 26.24 -9.03
C PHE A 581 -30.04 25.76 -10.32
N ARG A 582 -30.85 25.17 -11.20
CA ARG A 582 -30.38 24.44 -12.38
C ARG A 582 -30.60 25.22 -13.67
N LEU A 583 -29.77 24.99 -14.68
CA LEU A 583 -30.04 25.37 -16.06
C LEU A 583 -30.31 24.09 -16.86
N ARG A 584 -31.51 23.97 -17.44
CA ARG A 584 -32.01 22.73 -18.06
C ARG A 584 -31.86 22.76 -19.57
N GLY A 585 -31.82 21.58 -20.20
CA GLY A 585 -31.80 21.45 -21.66
C GLY A 585 -30.64 22.15 -22.38
N GLN A 586 -29.45 22.18 -21.77
CA GLN A 586 -28.25 22.81 -22.34
C GLN A 586 -27.81 22.12 -23.64
N ALA A 587 -27.06 22.85 -24.48
CA ALA A 587 -26.57 22.39 -25.78
C ALA A 587 -27.66 21.81 -26.71
N GLY A 588 -28.90 22.30 -26.58
CA GLY A 588 -30.02 21.87 -27.42
C GLY A 588 -30.66 20.53 -27.02
N SER A 589 -30.35 20.04 -25.83
CA SER A 589 -30.99 18.85 -25.25
C SER A 589 -32.39 19.14 -24.69
N ASP A 590 -32.86 20.39 -24.74
CA ASP A 590 -34.18 20.82 -24.29
C ASP A 590 -35.34 20.01 -24.90
N ALA A 591 -35.24 19.63 -26.17
CA ALA A 591 -36.25 18.83 -26.85
C ALA A 591 -36.24 17.32 -26.48
N LEU A 592 -35.28 16.86 -25.68
CA LEU A 592 -35.24 15.49 -25.12
C LEU A 592 -35.86 15.37 -23.73
N MET A 593 -36.04 16.50 -23.05
CA MET A 593 -36.53 16.56 -21.68
C MET A 593 -37.94 15.95 -21.60
N PRO A 594 -38.15 14.87 -20.84
CA PRO A 594 -39.48 14.34 -20.55
C PRO A 594 -40.21 15.25 -19.55
N ASP A 595 -41.52 15.04 -19.37
CA ASP A 595 -42.33 15.72 -18.34
C ASP A 595 -41.70 15.60 -16.94
N ALA A 596 -41.04 14.48 -16.66
CA ALA A 596 -40.15 14.33 -15.52
C ALA A 596 -39.14 13.19 -15.75
N TRP A 597 -37.90 13.39 -15.32
CA TRP A 597 -36.98 12.28 -15.11
C TRP A 597 -37.37 11.56 -13.80
N PRO A 598 -37.63 10.25 -13.84
CA PRO A 598 -38.01 9.49 -12.66
C PRO A 598 -36.84 9.30 -11.69
N GLU A 599 -37.16 8.85 -10.47
CA GLU A 599 -36.17 8.25 -9.57
C GLU A 599 -35.44 7.08 -10.26
N GLY A 600 -34.14 6.94 -10.02
CA GLY A 600 -33.28 5.94 -10.64
C GLY A 600 -32.69 6.36 -11.98
N SER A 601 -32.94 7.59 -12.45
CA SER A 601 -32.28 8.11 -13.66
C SER A 601 -30.78 8.25 -13.42
N VAL A 602 -29.97 7.90 -14.41
CA VAL A 602 -28.50 7.95 -14.32
C VAL A 602 -28.05 9.40 -14.46
N VAL A 603 -27.12 9.82 -13.61
CA VAL A 603 -26.45 11.13 -13.72
C VAL A 603 -24.94 10.97 -13.86
N VAL A 604 -24.33 11.76 -14.73
CA VAL A 604 -22.88 11.78 -14.98
C VAL A 604 -22.39 13.21 -14.99
N LEU A 605 -21.44 13.54 -14.10
CA LEU A 605 -20.79 14.86 -14.10
C LEU A 605 -19.85 14.98 -15.30
N LEU A 606 -19.95 16.09 -16.02
CA LEU A 606 -19.16 16.40 -17.23
C LEU A 606 -18.04 17.38 -16.89
N ASP A 607 -17.11 16.94 -16.03
CA ASP A 607 -15.95 17.71 -15.55
C ASP A 607 -14.68 17.52 -16.40
N GLY A 608 -14.81 16.87 -17.54
CA GLY A 608 -13.70 16.46 -18.40
C GLY A 608 -13.11 15.08 -18.10
N THR A 609 -13.59 14.39 -17.05
CA THR A 609 -13.22 12.99 -16.80
C THR A 609 -13.87 12.03 -17.80
N PRO A 610 -15.16 12.14 -18.14
CA PRO A 610 -15.70 11.45 -19.31
C PRO A 610 -14.97 11.93 -20.58
N ARG A 611 -14.40 11.00 -21.35
CA ARG A 611 -13.64 11.31 -22.58
C ARG A 611 -14.28 10.67 -23.80
N GLN A 612 -14.10 11.29 -24.96
CA GLN A 612 -14.54 10.70 -26.23
C GLN A 612 -13.70 9.46 -26.56
N ILE A 613 -14.38 8.40 -26.99
CA ILE A 613 -13.74 7.18 -27.47
C ILE A 613 -13.48 7.27 -28.96
N GLU A 614 -12.60 6.42 -29.50
CA GLU A 614 -12.36 6.42 -30.95
C GLU A 614 -13.48 5.68 -31.69
N VAL A 615 -14.25 6.40 -32.49
CA VAL A 615 -15.24 5.81 -33.41
C VAL A 615 -15.07 6.44 -34.79
N PRO A 616 -14.76 5.65 -35.84
CA PRO A 616 -14.63 6.22 -37.16
C PRO A 616 -15.98 6.73 -37.66
N PRO A 617 -16.04 7.84 -38.42
CA PRO A 617 -17.30 8.40 -38.94
C PRO A 617 -18.17 7.41 -39.71
N SER A 618 -17.56 6.43 -40.39
CA SER A 618 -18.27 5.37 -41.12
C SER A 618 -19.02 4.39 -40.22
N ALA A 619 -18.71 4.32 -38.92
CA ALA A 619 -19.35 3.40 -37.97
C ALA A 619 -20.65 3.95 -37.35
N ARG A 620 -21.07 5.15 -37.77
CA ARG A 620 -22.33 5.75 -37.30
C ARG A 620 -23.51 4.80 -37.54
N ASN A 621 -24.35 4.63 -36.52
CA ASN A 621 -25.49 3.71 -36.48
C ASN A 621 -25.13 2.22 -36.71
N GLN A 622 -23.85 1.85 -36.61
CA GLN A 622 -23.43 0.45 -36.72
C GLN A 622 -23.21 -0.12 -35.33
N ALA A 623 -23.82 -1.27 -35.06
CA ALA A 623 -23.60 -2.01 -33.82
C ALA A 623 -22.14 -2.48 -33.74
N ARG A 624 -21.52 -2.23 -32.59
CA ARG A 624 -20.16 -2.66 -32.27
C ARG A 624 -20.11 -3.27 -30.88
N HIS A 625 -19.19 -4.20 -30.69
CA HIS A 625 -18.95 -4.86 -29.42
C HIS A 625 -17.91 -4.08 -28.62
N TYR A 626 -18.24 -3.76 -27.36
CA TYR A 626 -17.35 -3.05 -26.44
C TYR A 626 -17.13 -3.88 -25.19
N ARG A 627 -15.88 -3.95 -24.72
CA ARG A 627 -15.53 -4.57 -23.44
C ARG A 627 -14.78 -3.57 -22.58
N VAL A 628 -15.25 -3.34 -21.36
CA VAL A 628 -14.66 -2.38 -20.42
C VAL A 628 -14.31 -3.08 -19.12
N GLY A 629 -13.07 -2.97 -18.66
CA GLY A 629 -12.58 -3.65 -17.46
C GLY A 629 -11.21 -3.15 -17.00
N PRO A 630 -10.66 -3.69 -15.90
CA PRO A 630 -9.35 -3.28 -15.37
C PRO A 630 -8.21 -3.51 -16.37
N ALA A 631 -7.41 -2.49 -16.66
CA ALA A 631 -6.35 -2.55 -17.67
C ALA A 631 -5.24 -3.57 -17.36
N GLY A 632 -5.08 -3.95 -16.08
CA GLY A 632 -4.14 -4.99 -15.65
C GLY A 632 -4.60 -6.43 -15.93
N ARG A 633 -5.74 -6.63 -16.60
CA ARG A 633 -6.32 -7.94 -16.92
C ARG A 633 -6.57 -8.06 -18.42
N GLY A 634 -6.69 -9.31 -18.91
CA GLY A 634 -7.09 -9.57 -20.29
C GLY A 634 -8.57 -9.26 -20.50
N TYR A 635 -8.98 -8.88 -21.72
CA TYR A 635 -10.37 -8.55 -22.06
C TYR A 635 -11.35 -9.74 -21.94
N ASP A 636 -10.83 -10.95 -21.74
CA ASP A 636 -11.53 -12.20 -21.48
C ASP A 636 -11.75 -12.48 -19.98
N ASP A 637 -11.16 -11.68 -19.09
CA ASP A 637 -11.33 -11.80 -17.65
C ASP A 637 -12.78 -11.50 -17.23
N PRO A 638 -13.35 -12.22 -16.23
CA PRO A 638 -14.73 -12.00 -15.77
C PRO A 638 -15.03 -10.59 -15.24
N THR A 639 -14.01 -9.78 -14.97
CA THR A 639 -14.17 -8.38 -14.56
C THR A 639 -14.52 -7.44 -15.72
N TYR A 640 -14.41 -7.87 -16.98
CA TYR A 640 -14.82 -7.08 -18.14
C TYR A 640 -16.33 -7.15 -18.37
N ILE A 641 -16.95 -5.98 -18.53
CA ILE A 641 -18.35 -5.86 -18.96
C ILE A 641 -18.41 -5.78 -20.48
N HIS A 642 -19.18 -6.67 -21.09
CA HIS A 642 -19.49 -6.66 -22.52
C HIS A 642 -20.82 -5.94 -22.79
N THR A 643 -20.80 -5.01 -23.74
CA THR A 643 -22.00 -4.34 -24.25
C THR A 643 -21.93 -4.20 -25.77
N VAL A 644 -23.08 -4.06 -26.41
CA VAL A 644 -23.20 -3.77 -27.84
C VAL A 644 -23.88 -2.42 -28.00
N GLN A 645 -23.22 -1.49 -28.69
CA GLN A 645 -23.68 -0.11 -28.85
C GLN A 645 -23.64 0.32 -30.32
N ALA A 646 -24.56 1.18 -30.71
CA ALA A 646 -24.60 1.83 -32.01
C ALA A 646 -24.86 3.33 -31.80
N PHE A 647 -23.87 4.17 -32.13
CA PHE A 647 -23.93 5.60 -31.86
C PHE A 647 -24.41 6.37 -33.09
N ALA A 648 -25.33 7.30 -32.88
CA ALA A 648 -25.90 8.13 -33.94
C ALA A 648 -25.00 9.33 -34.26
N GLY A 649 -24.07 9.69 -33.36
CA GLY A 649 -23.24 10.89 -33.49
C GLY A 649 -24.09 12.13 -33.23
N ILE A 650 -24.62 12.25 -32.01
CA ILE A 650 -25.56 13.30 -31.60
C ILE A 650 -24.93 14.70 -31.71
N GLY A 651 -23.60 14.82 -31.67
CA GLY A 651 -22.89 16.06 -31.98
C GLY A 651 -23.17 16.60 -33.40
N LEU A 652 -23.61 15.76 -34.34
CA LEU A 652 -24.03 16.17 -35.69
C LEU A 652 -25.51 16.59 -35.76
N ARG A 653 -26.32 16.28 -34.75
CA ARG A 653 -27.77 16.49 -34.79
C ARG A 653 -28.09 17.99 -34.75
N PRO A 654 -28.84 18.53 -35.73
CA PRO A 654 -29.31 19.91 -35.64
C PRO A 654 -30.17 20.15 -34.40
N LEU A 655 -30.05 21.36 -33.84
CA LEU A 655 -30.89 21.77 -32.72
C LEU A 655 -32.33 21.97 -33.18
N SER A 656 -33.28 21.76 -32.26
CA SER A 656 -34.69 22.08 -32.53
C SER A 656 -34.85 23.57 -32.82
N PRO A 657 -35.56 23.99 -33.88
CA PRO A 657 -35.91 25.39 -34.09
C PRO A 657 -36.60 26.00 -32.86
N CYS A 658 -36.46 27.31 -32.66
CA CYS A 658 -37.15 28.01 -31.57
C CYS A 658 -38.24 28.94 -32.12
N HIS A 659 -39.08 29.44 -31.21
CA HIS A 659 -40.16 30.38 -31.52
C HIS A 659 -41.11 29.91 -32.63
N LEU A 660 -41.40 28.60 -32.70
CA LEU A 660 -42.41 28.06 -33.61
C LEU A 660 -43.77 28.68 -33.28
N ARG A 661 -44.35 29.38 -34.26
CA ARG A 661 -45.64 30.05 -34.17
C ARG A 661 -46.51 29.61 -35.33
N ALA A 662 -47.82 29.56 -35.08
CA ALA A 662 -48.84 29.45 -36.12
C ALA A 662 -49.76 30.67 -36.03
N GLN A 663 -50.11 31.23 -37.17
CA GLN A 663 -51.01 32.37 -37.29
C GLN A 663 -52.03 32.10 -38.39
N ALA A 664 -53.32 32.31 -38.08
CA ALA A 664 -54.36 32.28 -39.10
C ALA A 664 -54.23 33.48 -40.05
N LEU A 665 -54.22 33.20 -41.35
CA LEU A 665 -54.20 34.19 -42.43
C LEU A 665 -55.37 33.90 -43.38
N GLY A 666 -56.56 34.36 -42.99
CA GLY A 666 -57.79 34.02 -43.72
C GLY A 666 -58.11 32.52 -43.60
N GLY A 667 -58.11 31.80 -44.72
CA GLY A 667 -58.31 30.33 -44.76
C GLY A 667 -57.06 29.50 -44.49
N ASP A 668 -55.89 30.13 -44.47
CA ASP A 668 -54.59 29.47 -44.38
C ASP A 668 -54.02 29.57 -42.95
N LEU A 669 -53.10 28.67 -42.61
CA LEU A 669 -52.30 28.74 -41.39
C LEU A 669 -50.84 29.00 -41.76
N ARG A 670 -50.30 30.16 -41.39
CA ARG A 670 -48.89 30.46 -41.58
C ARG A 670 -48.09 30.01 -40.37
N LEU A 671 -47.09 29.18 -40.61
CA LEU A 671 -46.08 28.78 -39.64
C LEU A 671 -44.80 29.57 -39.85
N SER A 672 -44.17 29.99 -38.75
CA SER A 672 -42.83 30.58 -38.76
C SER A 672 -42.04 30.14 -37.53
N TRP A 673 -40.72 30.08 -37.67
CA TRP A 673 -39.79 29.69 -36.62
C TRP A 673 -38.45 30.41 -36.79
N VAL A 674 -37.53 30.21 -35.84
CA VAL A 674 -36.18 30.76 -35.87
C VAL A 674 -35.17 29.61 -35.83
N ARG A 675 -34.16 29.69 -36.71
CA ARG A 675 -33.05 28.73 -36.78
C ARG A 675 -32.23 28.78 -35.50
N ARG A 676 -31.78 27.61 -35.02
CA ARG A 676 -30.74 27.49 -33.99
C ARG A 676 -29.51 26.84 -34.61
N THR A 677 -28.32 27.22 -34.15
CA THR A 677 -27.06 26.56 -34.56
C THR A 677 -26.38 25.90 -33.38
N ARG A 678 -25.65 24.83 -33.67
CA ARG A 678 -24.74 24.17 -32.72
C ARG A 678 -23.27 24.55 -32.93
N ILE A 679 -22.96 25.27 -34.00
CA ILE A 679 -21.58 25.61 -34.40
C ILE A 679 -21.45 27.13 -34.38
N GLY A 680 -20.62 27.66 -33.47
CA GLY A 680 -20.32 29.10 -33.39
C GLY A 680 -21.53 29.98 -33.06
N GLY A 681 -22.49 29.47 -32.28
CA GLY A 681 -23.72 30.19 -31.92
C GLY A 681 -23.53 31.34 -30.92
N ASP A 682 -22.39 31.37 -30.22
CA ASP A 682 -22.10 32.34 -29.14
C ASP A 682 -21.23 33.54 -29.60
N ASP A 683 -21.18 33.81 -30.91
CA ASP A 683 -20.51 34.98 -31.47
C ASP A 683 -21.46 36.19 -31.46
N TRP A 684 -21.12 37.22 -30.68
CA TRP A 684 -21.89 38.45 -30.53
C TRP A 684 -21.52 39.54 -31.54
N GLU A 685 -20.46 39.35 -32.34
CA GLU A 685 -20.04 40.29 -33.38
C GLU A 685 -20.70 39.98 -34.74
N ALA A 686 -21.09 38.72 -34.96
CA ALA A 686 -21.74 38.27 -36.20
C ALA A 686 -23.17 38.82 -36.35
N LEU A 687 -23.59 39.06 -37.60
CA LEU A 687 -24.96 39.53 -37.91
C LEU A 687 -26.03 38.45 -37.73
N ASP A 688 -25.64 37.19 -37.92
CA ASP A 688 -26.47 36.00 -37.73
C ASP A 688 -25.56 34.82 -37.39
N VAL A 689 -26.11 33.81 -36.72
CA VAL A 689 -25.35 32.63 -36.30
C VAL A 689 -25.03 31.73 -37.49
N PRO A 690 -23.88 31.03 -37.53
CA PRO A 690 -23.52 30.16 -38.65
C PRO A 690 -24.55 29.06 -38.92
N LEU A 691 -24.81 28.73 -40.18
CA LEU A 691 -25.78 27.69 -40.56
C LEU A 691 -25.37 26.27 -40.10
N GLY A 692 -24.07 25.97 -40.10
CA GLY A 692 -23.53 24.65 -39.72
C GLY A 692 -23.81 23.50 -40.70
N GLU A 693 -24.63 23.74 -41.72
CA GLU A 693 -25.03 22.77 -42.76
C GLU A 693 -24.77 23.33 -44.17
N VAL A 694 -24.79 22.48 -45.21
CA VAL A 694 -24.56 22.89 -46.60
C VAL A 694 -25.68 23.79 -47.13
N SER A 695 -26.91 23.57 -46.66
CA SER A 695 -28.09 24.35 -47.05
C SER A 695 -29.11 24.40 -45.92
N GLU A 696 -29.83 25.53 -45.81
CA GLU A 696 -30.89 25.70 -44.82
C GLU A 696 -32.15 24.98 -45.32
N ARG A 697 -32.51 23.90 -44.62
CA ARG A 697 -33.70 23.09 -44.90
C ARG A 697 -34.38 22.64 -43.63
N TYR A 698 -35.70 22.56 -43.68
CA TYR A 698 -36.55 22.09 -42.60
C TYR A 698 -37.53 21.04 -43.11
N ARG A 699 -37.84 20.08 -42.23
CA ARG A 699 -38.95 19.16 -42.41
C ARG A 699 -40.12 19.66 -41.56
N VAL A 700 -41.24 19.94 -42.21
CA VAL A 700 -42.50 20.27 -41.54
C VAL A 700 -43.41 19.07 -41.61
N ARG A 701 -43.96 18.64 -40.46
CA ARG A 701 -45.00 17.62 -40.39
C ARG A 701 -46.26 18.19 -39.80
N VAL A 702 -47.40 17.84 -40.40
CA VAL A 702 -48.74 18.09 -39.86
C VAL A 702 -49.26 16.78 -39.30
N LEU A 703 -49.65 16.79 -38.03
CA LEU A 703 -50.08 15.62 -37.28
C LEU A 703 -51.51 15.80 -36.78
N GLU A 704 -52.26 14.69 -36.77
CA GLU A 704 -53.51 14.56 -36.04
C GLU A 704 -53.32 13.45 -34.98
N GLY A 705 -53.14 13.86 -33.72
CA GLY A 705 -52.63 12.96 -32.69
C GLY A 705 -51.20 12.51 -33.01
N GLN A 706 -51.00 11.21 -33.23
CA GLN A 706 -49.70 10.63 -33.63
C GLN A 706 -49.60 10.36 -35.14
N ALA A 707 -50.70 10.52 -35.90
CA ALA A 707 -50.71 10.23 -37.33
C ALA A 707 -50.16 11.41 -38.14
N ILE A 708 -49.12 11.16 -38.94
CA ILE A 708 -48.59 12.15 -39.89
C ILE A 708 -49.56 12.25 -41.08
N ARG A 709 -50.17 13.42 -41.24
CA ARG A 709 -51.09 13.73 -42.34
C ARG A 709 -50.36 14.33 -43.53
N ARG A 710 -49.34 15.14 -43.26
CA ARG A 710 -48.51 15.78 -44.29
C ARG A 710 -47.07 15.88 -43.80
N GLU A 711 -46.13 15.73 -44.73
CA GLU A 711 -44.71 15.97 -44.53
C GLU A 711 -44.18 16.76 -45.73
N GLU A 712 -43.58 17.91 -45.48
CA GLU A 712 -43.03 18.80 -46.50
C GLU A 712 -41.60 19.20 -46.17
N LEU A 713 -40.78 19.38 -47.21
CA LEU A 713 -39.44 19.93 -47.10
C LEU A 713 -39.43 21.38 -47.57
N VAL A 714 -38.99 22.29 -46.70
CA VAL A 714 -38.95 23.72 -46.98
C VAL A 714 -37.54 24.27 -46.82
N SER A 715 -37.20 25.30 -47.59
CA SER A 715 -35.88 25.95 -47.61
C SER A 715 -35.86 27.32 -46.94
N ALA A 716 -36.94 27.68 -46.25
CA ALA A 716 -37.10 28.94 -45.54
C ALA A 716 -37.69 28.66 -44.15
N PRO A 717 -37.45 29.53 -43.15
CA PRO A 717 -37.98 29.36 -41.79
C PRO A 717 -39.47 29.75 -41.67
N ASP A 718 -40.23 29.57 -42.75
CA ASP A 718 -41.68 29.73 -42.79
C ASP A 718 -42.33 28.76 -43.79
N TRP A 719 -43.56 28.36 -43.49
CA TRP A 719 -44.37 27.52 -44.35
C TRP A 719 -45.85 27.88 -44.17
N THR A 720 -46.62 27.89 -45.27
CA THR A 720 -48.05 28.19 -45.21
C THR A 720 -48.83 26.93 -45.51
N TYR A 721 -49.65 26.51 -44.55
CA TYR A 721 -50.58 25.42 -44.69
C TYR A 721 -51.88 25.94 -45.29
N GLY A 722 -52.02 25.76 -46.61
CA GLY A 722 -53.09 26.37 -47.40
C GLY A 722 -54.46 25.73 -47.16
N ALA A 723 -55.54 26.48 -47.38
CA ALA A 723 -56.91 25.99 -47.23
C ALA A 723 -57.21 24.74 -48.09
N ALA A 724 -56.60 24.62 -49.27
CA ALA A 724 -56.76 23.45 -50.14
C ALA A 724 -56.06 22.21 -49.57
N GLU A 725 -54.84 22.36 -49.07
CA GLU A 725 -54.06 21.29 -48.43
C GLU A 725 -54.75 20.81 -47.14
N ARG A 726 -55.31 21.75 -46.37
CA ARG A 726 -56.14 21.45 -45.19
C ARG A 726 -57.38 20.63 -45.52
N ALA A 727 -58.04 20.96 -46.64
CA ALA A 727 -59.20 20.22 -47.10
C ALA A 727 -58.82 18.81 -47.61
N GLU A 728 -57.67 18.68 -48.26
CA GLU A 728 -57.12 17.39 -48.72
C GLU A 728 -56.75 16.48 -47.54
N ASP A 729 -56.08 17.03 -46.53
CA ASP A 729 -55.64 16.28 -45.35
C ASP A 729 -56.81 15.85 -44.45
N GLY A 730 -57.99 16.46 -44.63
CA GLY A 730 -59.27 15.99 -44.09
C GLY A 730 -59.34 15.86 -42.57
N MET A 731 -58.55 16.65 -41.83
CA MET A 731 -58.45 16.54 -40.37
C MET A 731 -59.76 16.94 -39.66
N ILE A 732 -60.07 16.20 -38.60
CA ILE A 732 -61.24 16.39 -37.74
C ILE A 732 -60.80 16.99 -36.39
N GLY A 733 -59.60 16.63 -35.91
CA GLY A 733 -58.99 17.15 -34.70
C GLY A 733 -58.15 18.43 -34.91
N ALA A 734 -57.68 18.99 -33.80
CA ALA A 734 -56.73 20.09 -33.81
C ALA A 734 -55.38 19.62 -34.41
N PRO A 735 -54.82 20.34 -35.41
CA PRO A 735 -53.54 19.96 -35.99
C PRO A 735 -52.39 20.27 -35.02
N SER A 736 -51.45 19.34 -34.93
CA SER A 736 -50.14 19.58 -34.33
C SER A 736 -49.09 19.69 -35.43
N PHE A 737 -48.10 20.54 -35.22
CA PHE A 737 -47.03 20.79 -36.16
C PHE A 737 -45.70 20.42 -35.54
N GLU A 738 -44.87 19.70 -36.30
CA GLU A 738 -43.48 19.43 -35.99
C GLU A 738 -42.59 20.09 -37.04
N VAL A 739 -41.59 20.85 -36.60
CA VAL A 739 -40.59 21.44 -37.48
C VAL A 739 -39.20 21.03 -37.02
N ALA A 740 -38.44 20.35 -37.88
CA ALA A 740 -37.06 19.94 -37.59
C ALA A 740 -36.11 20.48 -38.66
N GLN A 741 -34.99 21.08 -38.23
CA GLN A 741 -33.89 21.43 -39.13
C GLN A 741 -33.20 20.17 -39.64
N ILE A 742 -32.76 20.18 -40.90
CA ILE A 742 -32.16 19.02 -41.56
C ILE A 742 -30.66 19.21 -41.73
N SER A 743 -29.89 18.20 -41.32
CA SER A 743 -28.49 18.03 -41.71
C SER A 743 -28.38 17.10 -42.90
N ASP A 744 -27.50 17.42 -43.85
CA ASP A 744 -27.10 16.51 -44.93
C ASP A 744 -26.43 15.24 -44.41
N VAL A 745 -25.81 15.32 -43.24
CA VAL A 745 -25.00 14.24 -42.68
C VAL A 745 -25.82 13.43 -41.67
N PHE A 746 -26.52 14.08 -40.74
CA PHE A 746 -27.30 13.40 -39.69
C PHE A 746 -28.75 13.09 -40.11
N GLY A 747 -29.33 13.90 -41.00
CA GLY A 747 -30.76 13.92 -41.26
C GLY A 747 -31.50 14.92 -40.36
N PRO A 748 -32.80 14.71 -40.09
CA PRO A 748 -33.61 15.65 -39.30
C PRO A 748 -33.17 15.67 -37.83
N GLY A 749 -33.03 16.88 -37.28
CA GLY A 749 -32.82 17.12 -35.86
C GLY A 749 -34.06 16.85 -35.00
N LEU A 750 -33.99 17.27 -33.73
CA LEU A 750 -35.16 17.22 -32.85
C LEU A 750 -36.23 18.23 -33.31
N PRO A 751 -37.52 17.88 -33.28
CA PRO A 751 -38.57 18.76 -33.77
C PRO A 751 -39.02 19.78 -32.71
N ALA A 752 -39.25 21.02 -33.14
CA ALA A 752 -40.09 21.98 -32.43
C ALA A 752 -41.55 21.58 -32.62
N ARG A 753 -42.34 21.57 -31.53
CA ARG A 753 -43.73 21.14 -31.53
C ARG A 753 -44.68 22.27 -31.20
N LEU A 754 -45.82 22.32 -31.90
CA LEU A 754 -46.91 23.26 -31.62
C LEU A 754 -48.25 22.59 -31.89
N THR A 755 -49.15 22.54 -30.91
CA THR A 755 -50.55 22.15 -31.13
C THR A 755 -51.40 23.39 -31.34
N TRP A 756 -52.09 23.47 -32.47
CA TRP A 756 -52.94 24.61 -32.80
C TRP A 756 -54.28 24.52 -32.08
N THR A 757 -54.56 25.49 -31.20
CA THR A 757 -55.81 25.54 -30.43
C THR A 757 -56.79 26.63 -30.90
N GLY A 758 -56.43 27.41 -31.92
CA GLY A 758 -57.26 28.52 -32.44
C GLY A 758 -56.66 29.90 -32.22
#